data_AF-A0A3C1UP91-F1
#
_entry.id   AF-A0A3C1UP91-F1
#
_cell.length_a   1.000
_cell.length_b   1.000
_cell.length_c   1.000
_cell.angle_alpha   90.00
_cell.angle_beta   90.00
_cell.angle_gamma   90.00
#
_symmetry.space_group_name_H-M   'P 1'
#
loop_
_entity.id
_entity.type
_entity.pdbx_description
1 polymer ?
#
loop_
_entity_poly.entity_id
_entity_poly.type
_entity_poly.pdbx_seq_one_letter_code
_entity_poly.pdbx_strand_id
1 'polypeptide(L)'
;GEKPLYEIVYEKDEGEVTHLRTGKSAVPSFPYEADFDGNEKEGTRRNELASWMTSPDNAYFAKSYVNRIWGYLMGMGLIEPLDDIRAGNPPSNPELLEWLTQDFVESGFDARHLIRTICKSRVYQLSIETNEWNEDDQINFSHANPKRLPAEVLHDSIYFVTGAVPEFPGVPRGTRAVELPDVGVKLADGFLANLGRPVRESACECERSSELQLGSILSLVSGPTVDQAISDSANAIADLIKKQSDDTKVIDALYWRILNRAPRPAEVEQNLLAFNLIEKHHEDIEAQLASYERDYAPIQKRTELEHQKRVANAEADLNAYLETIAVKEAELDAEQEKSVHQNEKALADYEATFDERFVHWSQSAKTGTSWEAMDIRSVSASNDTKLVLQRDSVIQAEGKLGKTEYVVLGKAGGEALRAIRLEALIHDTLPKNGPGRADDGNFVLTEIEVRWAPDSDPDAWKKIKLHKPQADFSQQNFPVKNAIDGNKSGNNGWAVSPQVGQYHSALFELNDPVVSDESYQIEIKLTQHYQGNKYAIGRFRLSITSDEGEIDLGIPLSIDSILALNADERSDEQQQSLKTFFEGRDKQLLQLKKALEVAKKPRPEDPQVTKLKARLELVSQPLPVDTTLKQLRRAFDLSSQQIKNTRLTAAQDVAWALINNPSFLFNH
;
A
#
# COMPACT_ATOMS: atom_id res chain seq x y z
N GLY A 1 18.92 23.32 12.75
CA GLY A 1 18.02 24.23 12.04
C GLY A 1 16.98 23.38 11.36
N GLU A 2 15.71 23.59 11.69
CA GLU A 2 14.60 22.84 11.10
C GLU A 2 14.62 23.02 9.57
N LYS A 3 14.55 21.91 8.83
CA LYS A 3 14.39 21.95 7.37
C LYS A 3 13.00 22.49 7.07
N PRO A 4 12.85 23.48 6.18
CA PRO A 4 11.54 23.98 5.83
C PRO A 4 10.69 22.88 5.15
N LEU A 5 9.39 22.86 5.46
CA LEU A 5 8.36 21.99 4.86
C LEU A 5 7.91 22.46 3.46
N TYR A 6 8.64 23.38 2.81
CA TYR A 6 8.32 23.87 1.47
C TYR A 6 9.42 23.50 0.48
N GLU A 7 9.00 23.12 -0.72
CA GLU A 7 9.88 22.92 -1.86
C GLU A 7 10.37 24.29 -2.35
N ILE A 8 11.69 24.47 -2.41
CA ILE A 8 12.30 25.65 -3.03
C ILE A 8 12.57 25.28 -4.47
N VAL A 9 11.68 25.70 -5.37
CA VAL A 9 11.91 25.61 -6.81
C VAL A 9 12.76 26.81 -7.22
N TYR A 10 13.97 26.55 -7.71
CA TYR A 10 14.85 27.55 -8.30
C TYR A 10 15.23 27.12 -9.70
N GLU A 11 15.37 28.08 -10.61
CA GLU A 11 15.85 27.80 -11.96
C GLU A 11 17.34 27.50 -11.94
N LYS A 12 17.76 26.57 -12.79
CA LYS A 12 19.16 26.26 -13.01
C LYS A 12 19.50 26.48 -14.48
N ASP A 13 20.74 26.87 -14.74
CA ASP A 13 21.28 27.03 -16.10
C ASP A 13 21.71 25.70 -16.74
N GLU A 14 21.15 24.57 -16.28
CA GLU A 14 21.39 23.21 -16.77
C GLU A 14 20.04 22.55 -17.15
N GLY A 15 20.01 21.65 -18.13
CA GLY A 15 18.78 20.91 -18.49
C GLY A 15 18.62 20.61 -19.97
N GLU A 16 19.71 20.54 -20.72
CA GLU A 16 19.74 20.26 -22.15
C GLU A 16 19.11 18.90 -22.44
N VAL A 17 18.04 18.90 -23.24
CA VAL A 17 17.40 17.65 -23.68
C VAL A 17 18.21 17.08 -24.83
N THR A 18 18.68 15.84 -24.69
CA THR A 18 19.36 15.14 -25.78
C THR A 18 18.31 14.63 -26.79
N HIS A 19 18.46 15.02 -28.05
CA HIS A 19 17.61 14.52 -29.11
C HIS A 19 17.88 13.02 -29.34
N LEU A 20 16.96 12.16 -28.90
CA LEU A 20 17.13 10.70 -28.84
C LEU A 20 17.61 10.04 -30.15
N ARG A 21 17.22 10.59 -31.31
CA ARG A 21 17.66 10.08 -32.63
C ARG A 21 19.07 10.50 -33.05
N THR A 22 19.54 11.69 -32.64
CA THR A 22 20.80 12.27 -33.14
C THR A 22 21.90 12.28 -32.09
N GLY A 23 21.57 12.06 -30.81
CA GLY A 23 22.51 12.10 -29.68
C GLY A 23 23.06 13.50 -29.39
N LYS A 24 22.54 14.55 -30.06
CA LYS A 24 22.98 15.94 -29.87
C LYS A 24 22.04 16.67 -28.90
N SER A 25 22.57 17.69 -28.25
CA SER A 25 21.75 18.64 -27.49
C SER A 25 20.71 19.28 -28.41
N ALA A 26 19.44 19.25 -28.02
CA ALA A 26 18.36 19.92 -28.73
C ALA A 26 18.36 21.40 -28.35
N VAL A 27 18.69 22.26 -29.31
CA VAL A 27 18.58 23.71 -29.14
C VAL A 27 17.08 24.05 -29.08
N PRO A 28 16.60 24.76 -28.05
CA PRO A 28 15.19 25.14 -27.97
C PRO A 28 14.83 26.06 -29.14
N SER A 29 13.67 25.81 -29.73
CA SER A 29 13.11 26.63 -30.80
C SER A 29 11.60 26.71 -30.64
N PHE A 30 11.02 27.85 -31.01
CA PHE A 30 9.56 28.00 -31.00
C PHE A 30 8.91 27.24 -32.16
N PRO A 31 7.67 26.74 -32.00
CA PRO A 31 6.97 25.99 -33.05
C PRO A 31 6.66 26.80 -34.32
N TYR A 32 6.54 28.13 -34.21
CA TYR A 32 6.28 29.05 -35.31
C TYR A 32 6.82 30.45 -34.98
N GLU A 33 6.95 31.29 -36.00
CA GLU A 33 7.41 32.68 -35.88
C GLU A 33 6.34 33.55 -35.21
N ALA A 34 6.80 34.45 -34.35
CA ALA A 34 6.01 35.54 -33.77
C ALA A 34 6.93 36.75 -33.54
N ASP A 35 6.38 37.95 -33.58
CA ASP A 35 7.02 39.25 -33.36
C ASP A 35 7.32 39.42 -31.86
N PHE A 36 8.37 38.71 -31.45
CA PHE A 36 8.90 38.70 -30.11
C PHE A 36 10.31 39.29 -30.12
N ASP A 37 10.48 40.43 -29.44
CA ASP A 37 11.77 41.05 -29.16
C ASP A 37 12.37 40.44 -27.87
N GLY A 38 12.51 39.12 -27.79
CA GLY A 38 13.74 38.42 -28.16
C GLY A 38 14.96 38.68 -27.27
N ASN A 39 14.99 39.75 -26.46
CA ASN A 39 16.26 40.28 -25.95
C ASN A 39 16.16 40.86 -24.52
N GLU A 40 15.51 40.15 -23.60
CA GLU A 40 15.92 40.30 -22.20
C GLU A 40 17.29 39.62 -22.05
N LYS A 41 18.38 40.38 -22.24
CA LYS A 41 19.77 39.92 -22.00
C LYS A 41 20.02 39.38 -20.57
N GLU A 42 19.02 39.41 -19.71
CA GLU A 42 19.01 38.97 -18.31
C GLU A 42 17.83 38.01 -17.97
N GLY A 43 17.04 37.57 -18.97
CA GLY A 43 15.86 36.71 -18.77
C GLY A 43 16.17 35.22 -18.81
N THR A 44 15.36 34.40 -18.13
CA THR A 44 15.50 32.93 -18.15
C THR A 44 14.74 32.32 -19.33
N ARG A 45 15.04 31.05 -19.70
CA ARG A 45 14.31 30.35 -20.80
C ARG A 45 12.79 30.33 -20.59
N ARG A 46 12.33 30.35 -19.34
CA ARG A 46 10.90 30.45 -18.99
C ARG A 46 10.33 31.82 -19.30
N ASN A 47 11.08 32.89 -19.01
CA ASN A 47 10.68 34.25 -19.36
C ASN A 47 10.57 34.39 -20.88
N GLU A 48 11.58 33.93 -21.63
CA GLU A 48 11.56 33.95 -23.10
C GLU A 48 10.33 33.21 -23.67
N LEU A 49 10.02 32.02 -23.13
CA LEU A 49 8.82 31.29 -23.53
C LEU A 49 7.54 32.06 -23.18
N ALA A 50 7.45 32.64 -21.98
CA ALA A 50 6.27 33.37 -21.53
C ALA A 50 6.00 34.61 -22.40
N SER A 51 7.04 35.40 -22.74
CA SER A 51 6.86 36.56 -23.62
C SER A 51 6.69 36.20 -25.09
N TRP A 52 7.24 35.08 -25.58
CA TRP A 52 6.84 34.55 -26.90
C TRP A 52 5.38 34.09 -26.92
N MET A 53 4.91 33.36 -25.90
CA MET A 53 3.52 32.88 -25.82
C MET A 53 2.51 34.04 -25.75
N THR A 54 2.88 35.15 -25.12
CA THR A 54 2.04 36.34 -24.94
C THR A 54 2.37 37.45 -25.96
N SER A 55 3.06 37.12 -27.05
CA SER A 55 3.27 38.07 -28.15
C SER A 55 1.94 38.40 -28.85
N PRO A 56 1.71 39.68 -29.24
CA PRO A 56 0.44 40.09 -29.86
C PRO A 56 0.08 39.36 -31.15
N ASP A 57 1.07 38.90 -31.91
CA ASP A 57 0.90 38.18 -33.17
C ASP A 57 0.98 36.65 -33.02
N ASN A 58 1.03 36.14 -31.78
CA ASN A 58 0.88 34.71 -31.52
C ASN A 58 -0.51 34.23 -32.01
N ALA A 59 -0.50 33.35 -33.01
CA ALA A 59 -1.72 32.92 -33.70
C ALA A 59 -2.73 32.13 -32.82
N TYR A 60 -2.30 31.64 -31.65
CA TYR A 60 -3.10 30.68 -30.87
C TYR A 60 -3.41 31.15 -29.45
N PHE A 61 -2.51 31.86 -28.76
CA PHE A 61 -2.69 32.15 -27.33
C PHE A 61 -3.96 32.95 -27.05
N ALA A 62 -4.10 34.14 -27.67
CA ALA A 62 -5.26 35.00 -27.47
C ALA A 62 -6.56 34.31 -27.89
N LYS A 63 -6.56 33.67 -29.07
CA LYS A 63 -7.71 32.94 -29.62
C LYS A 63 -8.14 31.78 -28.72
N SER A 64 -7.19 30.98 -28.25
CA SER A 64 -7.44 29.86 -27.35
C SER A 64 -7.98 30.32 -26.00
N TYR A 65 -7.39 31.35 -25.42
CA TYR A 65 -7.83 31.90 -24.14
C TYR A 65 -9.23 32.50 -24.24
N VAL A 66 -9.50 33.30 -25.27
CA VAL A 66 -10.82 33.88 -25.55
C VAL A 66 -11.87 32.78 -25.74
N ASN A 67 -11.59 31.77 -26.55
CA ASN A 67 -12.50 30.65 -26.77
C ASN A 67 -12.80 29.89 -25.46
N ARG A 68 -11.78 29.68 -24.62
CA ARG A 68 -11.94 29.00 -23.33
C ARG A 68 -12.78 29.81 -22.35
N ILE A 69 -12.53 31.12 -22.21
CA ILE A 69 -13.34 32.00 -21.35
C ILE A 69 -14.78 32.08 -21.86
N TRP A 70 -14.97 32.18 -23.18
CA TRP A 70 -16.30 32.11 -23.80
C TRP A 70 -16.98 30.79 -23.44
N GLY A 71 -16.32 29.65 -23.63
CA GLY A 71 -16.83 28.33 -23.29
C GLY A 71 -17.26 28.20 -21.83
N TYR A 72 -16.43 28.65 -20.89
CA TYR A 72 -16.77 28.62 -19.46
C TYR A 72 -17.96 29.55 -19.12
N LEU A 73 -18.10 30.68 -19.81
CA LEU A 73 -19.19 31.64 -19.58
C LEU A 73 -20.48 31.30 -20.34
N MET A 74 -20.41 30.66 -21.49
CA MET A 74 -21.56 30.36 -22.36
C MET A 74 -21.97 28.88 -22.35
N GLY A 75 -21.14 28.00 -21.79
CA GLY A 75 -21.38 26.56 -21.68
C GLY A 75 -20.87 25.76 -22.88
N MET A 76 -20.50 26.45 -23.96
CA MET A 76 -19.92 25.90 -25.18
C MET A 76 -19.00 26.93 -25.81
N GLY A 77 -17.85 26.49 -26.33
CA GLY A 77 -16.91 27.36 -27.05
C GLY A 77 -17.46 27.83 -28.40
N LEU A 78 -16.85 28.88 -28.95
CA LEU A 78 -17.00 29.21 -30.37
C LEU A 78 -16.33 28.13 -31.23
N ILE A 79 -15.28 27.49 -30.70
CA ILE A 79 -14.68 26.24 -31.18
C ILE A 79 -14.91 25.20 -30.08
N GLU A 80 -15.53 24.07 -30.42
CA GLU A 80 -15.79 22.96 -29.49
C GLU A 80 -15.27 21.66 -30.12
N PRO A 81 -14.50 20.81 -29.42
CA PRO A 81 -13.95 20.98 -28.07
C PRO A 81 -13.07 22.21 -27.89
N LEU A 82 -13.04 22.81 -26.69
CA LEU A 82 -12.32 24.07 -26.41
C LEU A 82 -10.84 24.07 -26.82
N ASP A 83 -10.20 22.90 -26.75
CA ASP A 83 -8.77 22.71 -27.04
C ASP A 83 -8.48 22.26 -28.49
N ASP A 84 -9.48 21.92 -29.30
CA ASP A 84 -9.30 21.39 -30.67
C ASP A 84 -9.25 22.51 -31.73
N ILE A 85 -8.28 23.43 -31.58
CA ILE A 85 -8.10 24.57 -32.48
C ILE A 85 -7.27 24.15 -33.70
N ARG A 86 -7.96 23.79 -34.79
CA ARG A 86 -7.35 23.37 -36.05
C ARG A 86 -8.19 23.81 -37.24
N ALA A 87 -7.58 23.84 -38.43
CA ALA A 87 -8.26 24.23 -39.67
C ALA A 87 -9.49 23.35 -40.00
N GLY A 88 -9.50 22.09 -39.54
CA GLY A 88 -10.63 21.16 -39.71
C GLY A 88 -11.77 21.33 -38.71
N ASN A 89 -11.62 22.22 -37.72
CA ASN A 89 -12.65 22.54 -36.72
C ASN A 89 -12.82 24.07 -36.62
N PRO A 90 -13.46 24.70 -37.63
CA PRO A 90 -13.62 26.15 -37.66
C PRO A 90 -14.59 26.63 -36.56
N PRO A 91 -14.46 27.88 -36.09
CA PRO A 91 -15.40 28.45 -35.13
C PRO A 91 -16.81 28.58 -35.71
N SER A 92 -17.83 28.39 -34.87
CA SER A 92 -19.25 28.60 -35.23
C SER A 92 -19.54 30.04 -35.66
N ASN A 93 -18.82 31.00 -35.09
CA ASN A 93 -18.82 32.40 -35.51
C ASN A 93 -17.37 32.95 -35.60
N PRO A 94 -16.74 32.88 -36.79
CA PRO A 94 -15.37 33.34 -36.99
C PRO A 94 -15.18 34.84 -36.74
N GLU A 95 -16.14 35.67 -37.15
CA GLU A 95 -16.06 37.13 -37.02
C GLU A 95 -16.09 37.56 -35.54
N LEU A 96 -16.94 36.92 -34.74
CA LEU A 96 -17.01 37.16 -33.31
C LEU A 96 -15.73 36.73 -32.59
N LEU A 97 -15.20 35.55 -32.92
CA LEU A 97 -13.96 35.07 -32.30
C LEU A 97 -12.78 35.98 -32.63
N GLU A 98 -12.68 36.43 -33.89
CA GLU A 98 -11.63 37.35 -34.32
C GLU A 98 -11.74 38.70 -33.60
N TRP A 99 -12.94 39.27 -33.51
CA TRP A 99 -13.17 40.53 -32.81
C TRP A 99 -12.80 40.45 -31.31
N LEU A 100 -13.23 39.39 -30.61
CA LEU A 100 -12.89 39.18 -29.20
C LEU A 100 -11.39 38.93 -29.00
N THR A 101 -10.75 38.26 -29.95
CA THR A 101 -9.30 38.01 -29.92
C THR A 101 -8.53 39.32 -30.04
N GLN A 102 -8.91 40.18 -30.98
CA GLN A 102 -8.30 41.50 -31.16
C GLN A 102 -8.51 42.39 -29.93
N ASP A 103 -9.74 42.48 -29.40
CA ASP A 103 -10.06 43.24 -28.19
C ASP A 103 -9.23 42.76 -26.98
N PHE A 104 -9.06 41.45 -26.84
CA PHE A 104 -8.23 40.88 -25.78
C PHE A 104 -6.75 41.27 -25.92
N VAL A 105 -6.19 41.24 -27.13
CA VAL A 105 -4.81 41.69 -27.39
C VAL A 105 -4.65 43.20 -27.14
N GLU A 106 -5.56 44.03 -27.66
CA GLU A 106 -5.56 45.49 -27.49
C GLU A 106 -5.69 45.90 -26.02
N SER A 107 -6.40 45.11 -25.21
CA SER A 107 -6.51 45.32 -23.76
C SER A 107 -5.24 44.97 -22.97
N GLY A 108 -4.21 44.43 -23.63
CA GLY A 108 -3.02 43.89 -22.96
C GLY A 108 -3.29 42.57 -22.23
N PHE A 109 -4.14 41.72 -22.81
CA PHE A 109 -4.56 40.42 -22.24
C PHE A 109 -5.30 40.53 -20.89
N ASP A 110 -6.10 41.58 -20.67
CA ASP A 110 -6.88 41.75 -19.44
C ASP A 110 -8.08 40.79 -19.39
N ALA A 111 -7.94 39.69 -18.66
CA ALA A 111 -9.02 38.71 -18.47
C ALA A 111 -10.27 39.31 -17.83
N ARG A 112 -10.15 40.32 -16.95
CA ARG A 112 -11.31 40.99 -16.35
C ARG A 112 -12.03 41.88 -17.36
N HIS A 113 -11.30 42.47 -18.30
CA HIS A 113 -11.87 43.18 -19.43
C HIS A 113 -12.71 42.22 -20.27
N LEU A 114 -12.12 41.12 -20.74
CA LEU A 114 -12.80 40.12 -21.56
C LEU A 114 -14.08 39.58 -20.91
N ILE A 115 -13.99 39.14 -19.63
CA ILE A 115 -15.15 38.63 -18.88
C ILE A 115 -16.25 39.70 -18.80
N ARG A 116 -15.88 40.96 -18.52
CA ARG A 116 -16.84 42.07 -18.46
C ARG A 116 -17.50 42.32 -19.82
N THR A 117 -16.74 42.27 -20.91
CA THR A 117 -17.25 42.46 -22.28
C THR A 117 -18.26 41.36 -22.61
N ILE A 118 -17.95 40.09 -22.33
CA ILE A 118 -18.87 38.96 -22.55
C ILE A 118 -20.13 39.10 -21.68
N CYS A 119 -19.99 39.33 -20.37
CA CYS A 119 -21.13 39.42 -19.46
C CYS A 119 -22.07 40.60 -19.75
N LYS A 120 -21.57 41.67 -20.38
CA LYS A 120 -22.38 42.83 -20.82
C LYS A 120 -23.02 42.63 -22.20
N SER A 121 -22.66 41.58 -22.93
CA SER A 121 -23.19 41.33 -24.27
C SER A 121 -24.68 40.96 -24.20
N ARG A 122 -25.41 41.24 -25.29
CA ARG A 122 -26.79 40.75 -25.46
C ARG A 122 -26.85 39.23 -25.36
N VAL A 123 -25.88 38.53 -25.96
CA VAL A 123 -25.86 37.06 -26.07
C VAL A 123 -25.79 36.40 -24.69
N TYR A 124 -24.96 36.92 -23.78
CA TYR A 124 -24.88 36.41 -22.40
C TYR A 124 -26.14 36.66 -21.57
N GLN A 125 -26.91 37.71 -21.90
CA GLN A 125 -28.10 38.14 -21.17
C GLN A 125 -29.41 37.54 -21.74
N LEU A 126 -29.33 36.60 -22.68
CA LEU A 126 -30.51 35.93 -23.23
C LEU A 126 -31.17 35.00 -22.20
N SER A 127 -32.47 34.76 -22.37
CA SER A 127 -33.21 33.80 -21.55
C SER A 127 -32.77 32.36 -21.87
N ILE A 128 -32.89 31.47 -20.89
CA ILE A 128 -32.81 30.01 -21.11
C ILE A 128 -34.10 29.49 -21.77
N GLU A 129 -35.22 30.18 -21.57
CA GLU A 129 -36.49 29.82 -22.20
C GLU A 129 -36.39 29.92 -23.73
N THR A 130 -36.67 28.82 -24.40
CA THR A 130 -36.70 28.72 -25.85
C THR A 130 -38.10 29.01 -26.39
N ASN A 131 -38.17 29.20 -27.71
CA ASN A 131 -39.39 29.23 -28.48
C ASN A 131 -39.31 28.20 -29.62
N GLU A 132 -40.39 28.02 -30.37
CA GLU A 132 -40.51 27.03 -31.45
C GLU A 132 -39.46 27.18 -32.57
N TRP A 133 -38.80 28.34 -32.70
CA TRP A 133 -37.84 28.63 -33.76
C TRP A 133 -36.38 28.45 -33.35
N ASN A 134 -36.11 28.19 -32.06
CA ASN A 134 -34.74 28.11 -31.55
C ASN A 134 -34.50 27.01 -30.51
N GLU A 135 -35.50 26.15 -30.26
CA GLU A 135 -35.39 25.04 -29.32
C GLU A 135 -34.31 24.02 -29.71
N ASP A 136 -34.01 23.90 -31.00
CA ASP A 136 -33.01 23.00 -31.56
C ASP A 136 -31.63 23.64 -31.76
N ASP A 137 -31.49 24.94 -31.49
CA ASP A 137 -30.21 25.64 -31.64
C ASP A 137 -29.26 25.31 -30.49
N GLN A 138 -28.18 24.60 -30.80
CA GLN A 138 -27.18 24.21 -29.81
C GLN A 138 -25.85 24.96 -29.97
N ILE A 139 -25.65 25.69 -31.07
CA ILE A 139 -24.32 26.20 -31.47
C ILE A 139 -24.29 27.70 -31.80
N ASN A 140 -25.44 28.33 -32.05
CA ASN A 140 -25.51 29.73 -32.49
C ASN A 140 -25.86 30.71 -31.37
N PHE A 141 -26.01 30.22 -30.13
CA PHE A 141 -26.27 31.04 -28.94
C PHE A 141 -27.53 31.93 -29.09
N SER A 142 -28.59 31.41 -29.72
CA SER A 142 -29.89 32.10 -29.84
C SER A 142 -30.64 32.26 -28.51
N HIS A 143 -30.22 31.52 -27.49
CA HIS A 143 -30.70 31.54 -26.11
C HIS A 143 -29.54 31.17 -25.16
N ALA A 144 -29.72 31.35 -23.85
CA ALA A 144 -28.73 30.93 -22.87
C ALA A 144 -28.81 29.43 -22.60
N ASN A 145 -27.66 28.77 -22.51
CA ASN A 145 -27.60 27.35 -22.17
C ASN A 145 -27.53 27.17 -20.64
N PRO A 146 -28.31 26.25 -20.04
CA PRO A 146 -28.18 25.93 -18.63
C PRO A 146 -26.84 25.23 -18.38
N LYS A 147 -26.07 25.76 -17.42
CA LYS A 147 -24.73 25.24 -17.10
C LYS A 147 -24.67 24.75 -15.68
N ARG A 148 -24.25 23.49 -15.52
CA ARG A 148 -23.99 22.93 -14.20
C ARG A 148 -22.79 23.62 -13.55
N LEU A 149 -22.91 23.92 -12.27
CA LEU A 149 -21.75 24.36 -11.49
C LEU A 149 -20.67 23.25 -11.45
N PRO A 150 -19.39 23.59 -11.68
CA PRO A 150 -18.27 22.68 -11.44
C PRO A 150 -18.32 22.07 -10.03
N ALA A 151 -17.81 20.86 -9.83
CA ALA A 151 -17.90 20.14 -8.56
C ALA A 151 -17.46 20.98 -7.35
N GLU A 152 -16.33 21.69 -7.50
CA GLU A 152 -15.74 22.52 -6.48
C GLU A 152 -16.61 23.76 -6.19
N VAL A 153 -17.11 24.40 -7.24
CA VAL A 153 -18.00 25.56 -7.13
C VAL A 153 -19.34 25.16 -6.52
N LEU A 154 -19.89 24.01 -6.91
CA LEU A 154 -21.14 23.49 -6.35
C LEU A 154 -20.99 23.21 -4.85
N HIS A 155 -19.88 22.57 -4.46
CA HIS A 155 -19.57 22.35 -3.05
C HIS A 155 -19.52 23.68 -2.29
N ASP A 156 -18.74 24.64 -2.79
CA ASP A 156 -18.59 25.94 -2.13
C ASP A 156 -19.89 26.73 -2.08
N SER A 157 -20.73 26.64 -3.12
CA SER A 157 -22.08 27.22 -3.14
C SER A 157 -22.97 26.62 -2.06
N ILE A 158 -22.97 25.29 -1.86
CA ILE A 158 -23.76 24.63 -0.81
C ILE A 158 -23.38 25.15 0.57
N TYR A 159 -22.07 25.20 0.87
CA TYR A 159 -21.59 25.69 2.17
C TYR A 159 -21.83 27.20 2.34
N PHE A 160 -21.73 27.97 1.26
CA PHE A 160 -22.03 29.41 1.28
C PHE A 160 -23.52 29.68 1.60
N VAL A 161 -24.45 29.03 0.88
CA VAL A 161 -25.89 29.26 1.07
C VAL A 161 -26.43 28.64 2.36
N THR A 162 -25.81 27.61 2.90
CA THR A 162 -26.15 27.11 4.24
C THR A 162 -25.50 27.95 5.34
N GLY A 163 -24.36 28.59 5.04
CA GLY A 163 -23.53 29.29 6.02
C GLY A 163 -22.71 28.34 6.90
N ALA A 164 -22.65 27.05 6.55
CA ALA A 164 -21.78 26.08 7.20
C ALA A 164 -20.32 26.31 6.80
N VAL A 165 -19.38 25.83 7.61
CA VAL A 165 -17.94 25.96 7.34
C VAL A 165 -17.41 24.65 6.76
N PRO A 166 -16.84 24.64 5.54
CA PRO A 166 -16.34 23.42 4.93
C PRO A 166 -15.14 22.86 5.71
N GLU A 167 -15.05 21.54 5.75
CA GLU A 167 -13.97 20.82 6.39
C GLU A 167 -13.44 19.72 5.46
N PHE A 168 -12.19 19.88 5.05
CA PHE A 168 -11.51 18.95 4.15
C PHE A 168 -10.31 18.30 4.86
N PRO A 169 -10.04 17.00 4.66
CA PRO A 169 -8.89 16.35 5.27
C PRO A 169 -7.57 16.99 4.83
N GLY A 170 -6.69 17.29 5.79
CA GLY A 170 -5.33 17.77 5.52
C GLY A 170 -5.18 19.25 5.18
N VAL A 171 -6.25 20.05 5.20
CA VAL A 171 -6.21 21.51 5.02
C VAL A 171 -6.94 22.22 6.16
N PRO A 172 -6.68 23.52 6.40
CA PRO A 172 -7.36 24.28 7.45
C PRO A 172 -8.88 24.28 7.27
N ARG A 173 -9.63 24.24 8.39
CA ARG A 173 -11.08 24.41 8.39
C ARG A 173 -11.47 25.74 7.73
N GLY A 174 -12.48 25.70 6.87
CA GLY A 174 -12.94 26.85 6.09
C GLY A 174 -12.23 27.04 4.74
N THR A 175 -11.25 26.19 4.39
CA THR A 175 -10.67 26.16 3.04
C THR A 175 -11.76 25.83 2.03
N ARG A 176 -11.85 26.60 0.94
CA ARG A 176 -12.82 26.35 -0.14
C ARG A 176 -12.38 25.18 -1.01
N ALA A 177 -13.34 24.46 -1.61
CA ALA A 177 -13.06 23.39 -2.54
C ALA A 177 -12.20 23.87 -3.72
N VAL A 178 -12.44 25.10 -4.21
CA VAL A 178 -11.63 25.71 -5.29
C VAL A 178 -10.19 26.05 -4.87
N GLU A 179 -9.90 26.11 -3.56
CA GLU A 179 -8.58 26.41 -3.00
C GLU A 179 -7.79 25.15 -2.65
N LEU A 180 -8.35 23.97 -2.90
CA LEU A 180 -7.66 22.72 -2.58
C LEU A 180 -6.35 22.60 -3.39
N PRO A 181 -5.22 22.34 -2.72
CA PRO A 181 -3.91 22.36 -3.36
C PRO A 181 -3.70 21.18 -4.31
N ASP A 182 -4.38 20.05 -4.05
CA ASP A 182 -4.16 18.79 -4.73
C ASP A 182 -5.48 17.99 -4.91
N VAL A 183 -5.55 17.23 -6.01
CA VAL A 183 -6.70 16.39 -6.37
C VAL A 183 -6.84 15.14 -5.48
N GLY A 184 -5.79 14.77 -4.76
CA GLY A 184 -5.75 13.70 -3.77
C GLY A 184 -6.52 14.01 -2.49
N VAL A 185 -6.90 15.27 -2.23
CA VAL A 185 -7.82 15.62 -1.16
C VAL A 185 -9.22 15.12 -1.53
N LYS A 186 -9.63 14.01 -0.91
CA LYS A 186 -10.92 13.33 -1.17
C LYS A 186 -11.86 13.50 0.01
N LEU A 187 -13.12 13.77 -0.30
CA LEU A 187 -14.22 13.64 0.66
C LEU A 187 -14.59 12.16 0.80
N ALA A 188 -15.06 11.77 1.98
CA ALA A 188 -15.40 10.38 2.30
C ALA A 188 -16.51 9.81 1.39
N ASP A 189 -17.39 10.68 0.89
CA ASP A 189 -18.49 10.34 -0.03
C ASP A 189 -18.12 10.45 -1.52
N GLY A 190 -16.90 10.91 -1.83
CA GLY A 190 -16.46 11.09 -3.21
C GLY A 190 -17.13 12.24 -3.95
N PHE A 191 -17.82 13.17 -3.27
CA PHE A 191 -18.62 14.25 -3.87
C PHE A 191 -17.93 14.95 -5.06
N LEU A 192 -16.69 15.41 -4.84
CA LEU A 192 -15.95 16.17 -5.85
C LEU A 192 -15.65 15.32 -7.10
N ALA A 193 -15.26 14.06 -6.94
CA ALA A 193 -14.96 13.16 -8.05
C ALA A 193 -16.24 12.76 -8.80
N ASN A 194 -17.30 12.42 -8.06
CA ASN A 194 -18.59 12.03 -8.63
C ASN A 194 -19.22 13.16 -9.47
N LEU A 195 -18.93 14.42 -9.14
CA LEU A 195 -19.39 15.60 -9.86
C LEU A 195 -18.38 16.13 -10.89
N GLY A 196 -17.39 15.32 -11.25
CA GLY A 196 -16.51 15.55 -12.40
C GLY A 196 -15.31 16.45 -12.15
N ARG A 197 -14.82 16.55 -10.91
CA ARG A 197 -13.50 17.16 -10.64
C ARG A 197 -12.42 16.37 -11.40
N PRO A 198 -11.60 17.01 -12.24
CA PRO A 198 -10.55 16.34 -13.01
C PRO A 198 -9.48 15.74 -12.09
N VAL A 199 -8.88 14.62 -12.51
CA VAL A 199 -7.76 13.97 -11.80
C VAL A 199 -6.40 14.57 -12.13
N ARG A 200 -6.36 15.56 -13.05
CA ARG A 200 -5.15 16.31 -13.45
C ARG A 200 -4.04 15.41 -13.99
N GLU A 201 -4.39 14.33 -14.69
CA GLU A 201 -3.44 13.49 -15.42
C GLU A 201 -3.12 14.05 -16.81
N SER A 202 -4.03 14.88 -17.36
CA SER A 202 -3.87 15.53 -18.66
C SER A 202 -4.14 17.03 -18.56
N ALA A 203 -3.54 17.81 -19.46
CA ALA A 203 -3.83 19.24 -19.60
C ALA A 203 -5.11 19.53 -20.42
N CYS A 204 -5.79 18.48 -20.91
CA CYS A 204 -7.00 18.59 -21.70
C CYS A 204 -8.20 18.98 -20.84
N GLU A 205 -8.98 19.97 -21.29
CA GLU A 205 -10.26 20.33 -20.65
C GLU A 205 -11.24 19.15 -20.64
N CYS A 206 -11.10 18.22 -21.60
CA CYS A 206 -11.89 17.00 -21.71
C CYS A 206 -11.80 16.04 -20.50
N GLU A 207 -10.83 16.23 -19.60
CA GLU A 207 -10.74 15.45 -18.34
C GLU A 207 -11.84 15.88 -17.33
N ARG A 208 -12.34 17.12 -17.43
CA ARG A 208 -13.45 17.60 -16.62
C ARG A 208 -14.77 17.12 -17.24
N SER A 209 -15.58 16.42 -16.45
CA SER A 209 -16.92 16.00 -16.89
C SER A 209 -18.01 16.88 -16.30
N SER A 210 -18.86 17.43 -17.16
CA SER A 210 -20.08 18.14 -16.78
C SER A 210 -21.30 17.20 -16.71
N GLU A 211 -21.15 15.94 -17.10
CA GLU A 211 -22.24 14.96 -17.15
C GLU A 211 -22.79 14.62 -15.76
N LEU A 212 -24.10 14.39 -15.70
CA LEU A 212 -24.78 13.91 -14.50
C LEU A 212 -25.09 12.43 -14.64
N GLN A 213 -24.37 11.62 -13.88
CA GLN A 213 -24.68 10.20 -13.72
C GLN A 213 -25.64 10.02 -12.55
N LEU A 214 -26.48 8.97 -12.60
CA LEU A 214 -27.46 8.71 -11.53
C LEU A 214 -26.82 8.64 -10.14
N GLY A 215 -25.62 8.04 -10.04
CA GLY A 215 -24.85 7.97 -8.80
C GLY A 215 -24.47 9.35 -8.24
N SER A 216 -24.11 10.29 -9.10
CA SER A 216 -23.76 11.67 -8.72
C SER A 216 -24.97 12.43 -8.18
N ILE A 217 -26.15 12.23 -8.78
CA ILE A 217 -27.40 12.82 -8.31
C ILE A 217 -27.80 12.22 -6.95
N LEU A 218 -27.73 10.89 -6.80
CA LEU A 218 -28.03 10.25 -5.52
C LEU A 218 -27.09 10.70 -4.40
N SER A 219 -25.80 10.92 -4.73
CA SER A 219 -24.82 11.48 -3.80
C SER A 219 -25.12 12.93 -3.42
N LEU A 220 -25.73 13.74 -4.30
CA LEU A 220 -26.17 15.10 -3.96
C LEU A 220 -27.40 15.07 -3.03
N VAL A 221 -28.38 14.21 -3.35
CA VAL A 221 -29.67 14.12 -2.65
C VAL A 221 -29.52 13.51 -1.25
N SER A 222 -28.68 12.49 -1.10
CA SER A 222 -28.59 11.67 0.12
C SER A 222 -27.19 11.57 0.71
N GLY A 223 -26.21 12.27 0.13
CA GLY A 223 -24.82 12.22 0.58
C GLY A 223 -24.53 13.16 1.75
N PRO A 224 -23.46 12.86 2.52
CA PRO A 224 -23.10 13.62 3.71
C PRO A 224 -22.67 15.06 3.40
N THR A 225 -22.19 15.38 2.20
CA THR A 225 -21.80 16.76 1.85
C THR A 225 -22.95 17.76 2.06
N VAL A 226 -24.16 17.44 1.56
CA VAL A 226 -25.33 18.32 1.71
C VAL A 226 -25.92 18.19 3.12
N ASP A 227 -26.02 16.96 3.63
CA ASP A 227 -26.55 16.68 4.97
C ASP A 227 -25.76 17.41 6.07
N GLN A 228 -24.44 17.36 6.05
CA GLN A 228 -23.58 18.03 7.04
C GLN A 228 -23.72 19.56 6.97
N ALA A 229 -23.79 20.13 5.76
CA ALA A 229 -23.95 21.57 5.58
C ALA A 229 -25.29 22.07 6.13
N ILE A 230 -26.37 21.31 5.91
CA ILE A 230 -27.72 21.66 6.36
C ILE A 230 -27.92 21.38 7.86
N SER A 231 -27.35 20.30 8.37
CA SER A 231 -27.50 19.86 9.77
C SER A 231 -26.57 20.57 10.76
N ASP A 232 -25.56 21.32 10.30
CA ASP A 232 -24.68 22.10 11.17
C ASP A 232 -25.46 23.09 12.05
N SER A 233 -25.41 22.88 13.36
CA SER A 233 -26.11 23.68 14.38
C SER A 233 -25.70 25.17 14.43
N ALA A 234 -24.53 25.49 13.87
CA ALA A 234 -23.98 26.84 13.80
C ALA A 234 -24.19 27.50 12.42
N ASN A 235 -24.95 26.86 11.52
CA ASN A 235 -25.19 27.40 10.19
C ASN A 235 -26.19 28.57 10.19
N ALA A 236 -26.28 29.25 9.05
CA ALA A 236 -27.14 30.42 8.89
C ALA A 236 -28.64 30.08 8.95
N ILE A 237 -29.03 28.83 8.66
CA ILE A 237 -30.42 28.37 8.72
C ILE A 237 -30.87 28.29 10.19
N ALA A 238 -30.05 27.69 11.05
CA ALA A 238 -30.31 27.63 12.49
C ALA A 238 -30.40 29.03 13.10
N ASP A 239 -29.55 29.95 12.67
CA ASP A 239 -29.59 31.35 13.09
C ASP A 239 -30.80 32.12 12.56
N LEU A 240 -31.23 31.85 11.33
CA LEU A 240 -32.45 32.44 10.75
C LEU A 240 -33.68 32.05 11.57
N ILE A 241 -33.80 30.77 11.96
CA ILE A 241 -34.90 30.26 12.77
C ILE A 241 -34.95 30.91 14.16
N LYS A 242 -33.79 31.16 14.78
CA LYS A 242 -33.72 31.86 16.08
C LYS A 242 -34.18 33.32 15.98
N LYS A 243 -33.92 33.99 14.84
CA LYS A 243 -34.14 35.44 14.66
C LYS A 243 -35.51 35.79 14.10
N GLN A 244 -36.09 34.92 13.27
CA GLN A 244 -37.36 35.16 12.60
C GLN A 244 -38.42 34.20 13.13
N SER A 245 -39.52 34.71 13.68
CA SER A 245 -40.62 33.90 14.23
C SER A 245 -41.71 33.55 13.21
N ASP A 246 -41.77 34.27 12.08
CA ASP A 246 -42.76 34.07 11.02
C ASP A 246 -42.22 33.11 9.95
N ASP A 247 -42.86 31.95 9.78
CA ASP A 247 -42.43 30.89 8.86
C ASP A 247 -42.50 31.33 7.39
N THR A 248 -43.43 32.22 7.03
CA THR A 248 -43.50 32.78 5.68
C THR A 248 -42.25 33.60 5.36
N LYS A 249 -41.76 34.36 6.36
CA LYS A 249 -40.53 35.16 6.22
C LYS A 249 -39.27 34.30 6.25
N VAL A 250 -39.29 33.17 6.96
CA VAL A 250 -38.21 32.18 6.90
C VAL A 250 -38.11 31.61 5.48
N ILE A 251 -39.22 31.18 4.90
CA ILE A 251 -39.27 30.65 3.53
C ILE A 251 -38.76 31.70 2.54
N ASP A 252 -39.25 32.94 2.62
CA ASP A 252 -38.78 34.04 1.76
C ASP A 252 -37.26 34.25 1.86
N ALA A 253 -36.72 34.28 3.08
CA ALA A 253 -35.29 34.43 3.31
C ALA A 253 -34.46 33.24 2.77
N LEU A 254 -34.96 32.01 2.87
CA LEU A 254 -34.31 30.82 2.30
C LEU A 254 -34.26 30.88 0.77
N TYR A 255 -35.35 31.31 0.13
CA TYR A 255 -35.42 31.48 -1.32
C TYR A 255 -34.43 32.54 -1.83
N TRP A 256 -34.37 33.71 -1.17
CA TRP A 256 -33.36 34.72 -1.50
C TRP A 256 -31.95 34.23 -1.29
N ARG A 257 -31.70 33.46 -0.23
CA ARG A 257 -30.36 32.97 0.10
C ARG A 257 -29.88 31.87 -0.84
N ILE A 258 -30.76 30.98 -1.27
CA ILE A 258 -30.39 29.77 -2.04
C ILE A 258 -30.59 29.98 -3.54
N LEU A 259 -31.72 30.56 -3.96
CA LEU A 259 -32.09 30.74 -5.37
C LEU A 259 -31.98 32.20 -5.85
N ASN A 260 -31.58 33.14 -5.00
CA ASN A 260 -31.45 34.57 -5.34
C ASN A 260 -32.73 35.19 -5.96
N ARG A 261 -33.90 34.69 -5.58
CA ARG A 261 -35.21 35.23 -5.99
C ARG A 261 -36.23 35.06 -4.87
N ALA A 262 -37.34 35.79 -4.95
CA ALA A 262 -38.49 35.56 -4.08
C ALA A 262 -39.22 34.23 -4.42
N PRO A 263 -39.86 33.57 -3.43
CA PRO A 263 -40.75 32.45 -3.68
C PRO A 263 -42.05 32.88 -4.37
N ARG A 264 -42.60 32.01 -5.22
CA ARG A 264 -43.94 32.19 -5.78
C ARG A 264 -45.00 31.87 -4.71
N PRO A 265 -46.23 32.42 -4.79
CA PRO A 265 -47.28 32.13 -3.80
C PRO A 265 -47.55 30.63 -3.59
N ALA A 266 -47.58 29.84 -4.67
CA ALA A 266 -47.74 28.39 -4.59
C ALA A 266 -46.55 27.69 -3.90
N GLU A 267 -45.33 28.20 -4.06
CA GLU A 267 -44.13 27.68 -3.40
C GLU A 267 -44.19 27.95 -1.89
N VAL A 268 -44.67 29.13 -1.47
CA VAL A 268 -44.87 29.44 -0.05
C VAL A 268 -45.91 28.50 0.56
N GLU A 269 -47.07 28.32 -0.09
CA GLU A 269 -48.14 27.47 0.40
C GLU A 269 -47.67 26.02 0.60
N GLN A 270 -46.96 25.44 -0.37
CA GLN A 270 -46.44 24.07 -0.27
C GLN A 270 -45.38 23.93 0.82
N ASN A 271 -44.45 24.88 0.93
CA ASN A 271 -43.40 24.81 1.96
C ASN A 271 -43.97 25.00 3.39
N LEU A 272 -45.04 25.78 3.57
CA LEU A 272 -45.72 25.91 4.86
C LEU A 272 -46.36 24.59 5.33
N LEU A 273 -46.73 23.69 4.43
CA LEU A 273 -47.23 22.37 4.81
C LEU A 273 -46.15 21.55 5.51
N ALA A 274 -44.89 21.64 5.07
CA ALA A 274 -43.78 20.89 5.68
C ALA A 274 -43.61 21.19 7.18
N PHE A 275 -43.84 22.44 7.59
CA PHE A 275 -43.78 22.86 9.00
C PHE A 275 -44.84 22.18 9.89
N ASN A 276 -45.95 21.73 9.31
CA ASN A 276 -47.07 21.10 10.04
C ASN A 276 -47.10 19.57 9.91
N LEU A 277 -46.30 18.98 9.03
CA LEU A 277 -46.35 17.53 8.74
C LEU A 277 -45.46 16.68 9.64
N ILE A 278 -44.39 17.25 10.22
CA ILE A 278 -43.40 16.50 11.00
C ILE A 278 -44.03 15.82 12.22
N GLU A 279 -44.89 16.52 12.96
CA GLU A 279 -45.58 15.95 14.13
C GLU A 279 -46.49 14.80 13.72
N LYS A 280 -47.28 14.99 12.66
CA LYS A 280 -48.16 13.96 12.12
C LYS A 280 -47.38 12.73 11.64
N HIS A 281 -46.26 12.92 10.95
CA HIS A 281 -45.41 11.81 10.52
C HIS A 281 -44.82 11.04 11.71
N HIS A 282 -44.46 11.72 12.80
CA HIS A 282 -44.02 11.06 14.03
C HIS A 282 -45.13 10.20 14.65
N GLU A 283 -46.35 10.75 14.77
CA GLU A 283 -47.52 10.01 15.27
C GLU A 283 -47.82 8.76 14.40
N ASP A 284 -47.74 8.91 13.07
CA ASP A 284 -47.95 7.80 12.13
C ASP A 284 -46.89 6.69 12.31
N ILE A 285 -45.61 7.06 12.47
CA ILE A 285 -44.51 6.11 12.71
C ILE A 285 -44.66 5.43 14.08
N GLU A 286 -45.02 6.17 15.12
CA GLU A 286 -45.28 5.63 16.46
C GLU A 286 -46.41 4.60 16.43
N ALA A 287 -47.53 4.92 15.78
CA ALA A 287 -48.65 4.02 15.62
C ALA A 287 -48.28 2.75 14.83
N GLN A 288 -47.51 2.89 13.75
CA GLN A 288 -47.01 1.76 12.96
C GLN A 288 -46.08 0.86 13.77
N LEU A 289 -45.12 1.44 14.51
CA LEU A 289 -44.20 0.68 15.37
C LEU A 289 -44.97 -0.06 16.46
N ALA A 290 -45.89 0.61 17.17
CA ALA A 290 -46.69 0.00 18.23
C ALA A 290 -47.59 -1.14 17.72
N SER A 291 -48.16 -1.00 16.51
CA SER A 291 -48.92 -2.08 15.88
C SER A 291 -48.02 -3.25 15.51
N TYR A 292 -46.89 -2.98 14.87
CA TYR A 292 -45.97 -4.03 14.41
C TYR A 292 -45.36 -4.80 15.57
N GLU A 293 -44.95 -4.12 16.64
CA GLU A 293 -44.41 -4.77 17.85
C GLU A 293 -45.45 -5.70 18.50
N ARG A 294 -46.72 -5.29 18.54
CA ARG A 294 -47.81 -6.11 19.07
C ARG A 294 -48.01 -7.39 18.26
N ASP A 295 -48.02 -7.27 16.93
CA ASP A 295 -48.27 -8.39 16.03
C ASP A 295 -47.06 -9.33 15.92
N TYR A 296 -45.84 -8.78 16.05
CA TYR A 296 -44.59 -9.53 15.96
C TYR A 296 -44.21 -10.25 17.27
N ALA A 297 -44.57 -9.72 18.44
CA ALA A 297 -44.25 -10.33 19.74
C ALA A 297 -44.57 -11.85 19.86
N PRO A 298 -45.75 -12.36 19.43
CA PRO A 298 -46.02 -13.80 19.47
C PRO A 298 -45.14 -14.60 18.50
N ILE A 299 -44.80 -14.04 17.34
CA ILE A 299 -43.92 -14.67 16.35
C ILE A 299 -42.52 -14.79 16.92
N GLN A 300 -41.99 -13.69 17.48
CA GLN A 300 -40.68 -13.66 18.12
C GLN A 300 -40.57 -14.74 19.20
N LYS A 301 -41.53 -14.80 20.11
CA LYS A 301 -41.56 -15.78 21.20
C LYS A 301 -41.55 -17.23 20.69
N ARG A 302 -42.29 -17.53 19.62
CA ARG A 302 -42.31 -18.86 18.99
C ARG A 302 -40.94 -19.18 18.38
N THR A 303 -40.35 -18.25 17.63
CA THR A 303 -39.04 -18.44 16.99
C THR A 303 -37.94 -18.63 18.03
N GLU A 304 -37.95 -17.87 19.13
CA GLU A 304 -37.02 -18.04 20.26
C GLU A 304 -37.12 -19.45 20.87
N LEU A 305 -38.36 -19.93 21.09
CA LEU A 305 -38.59 -21.27 21.65
C LEU A 305 -38.11 -22.38 20.71
N GLU A 306 -38.35 -22.23 19.41
CA GLU A 306 -37.85 -23.17 18.40
C GLU A 306 -36.32 -23.15 18.32
N HIS A 307 -35.70 -21.98 18.43
CA HIS A 307 -34.25 -21.84 18.49
C HIS A 307 -33.67 -22.55 19.72
N GLN A 308 -34.24 -22.31 20.91
CA GLN A 308 -33.84 -23.00 22.14
C GLN A 308 -33.94 -24.52 22.02
N LYS A 309 -35.01 -25.03 21.41
CA LYS A 309 -35.16 -26.47 21.14
C LYS A 309 -34.08 -27.00 20.19
N ARG A 310 -33.74 -26.26 19.13
CA ARG A 310 -32.68 -26.67 18.18
C ARG A 310 -31.31 -26.74 18.86
N VAL A 311 -30.99 -25.75 19.70
CA VAL A 311 -29.75 -25.74 20.50
C VAL A 311 -29.71 -26.93 21.45
N ALA A 312 -30.77 -27.11 22.27
CA ALA A 312 -30.85 -28.23 23.21
C ALA A 312 -30.73 -29.60 22.52
N ASN A 313 -31.34 -29.78 21.34
CA ASN A 313 -31.22 -31.02 20.56
C ASN A 313 -29.78 -31.22 20.04
N ALA A 314 -29.11 -30.16 19.57
CA ALA A 314 -27.73 -30.26 19.11
C ALA A 314 -26.75 -30.57 20.26
N GLU A 315 -26.96 -30.00 21.44
CA GLU A 315 -26.22 -30.33 22.66
C GLU A 315 -26.45 -31.79 23.07
N ALA A 316 -27.70 -32.25 23.06
CA ALA A 316 -28.04 -33.64 23.36
C ALA A 316 -27.38 -34.62 22.38
N ASP A 317 -27.41 -34.33 21.07
CA ASP A 317 -26.77 -35.14 20.03
C ASP A 317 -25.24 -35.23 20.24
N LEU A 318 -24.60 -34.12 20.60
CA LEU A 318 -23.16 -34.07 20.90
C LEU A 318 -22.82 -34.90 22.15
N ASN A 319 -23.56 -34.69 23.25
CA ASN A 319 -23.31 -35.40 24.50
C ASN A 319 -23.55 -36.90 24.37
N ALA A 320 -24.62 -37.31 23.70
CA ALA A 320 -24.90 -38.72 23.43
C ALA A 320 -23.77 -39.37 22.63
N TYR A 321 -23.23 -38.68 21.61
CA TYR A 321 -22.12 -39.21 20.83
C TYR A 321 -20.82 -39.30 21.64
N LEU A 322 -20.51 -38.28 22.46
CA LEU A 322 -19.35 -38.30 23.36
C LEU A 322 -19.39 -39.50 24.32
N GLU A 323 -20.56 -39.84 24.86
CA GLU A 323 -20.74 -41.04 25.68
C GLU A 323 -20.44 -42.34 24.91
N THR A 324 -20.82 -42.43 23.63
CA THR A 324 -20.54 -43.63 22.82
C THR A 324 -19.07 -43.86 22.53
N ILE A 325 -18.27 -42.80 22.42
CA ILE A 325 -16.83 -42.88 22.09
C ILE A 325 -15.93 -42.82 23.32
N ALA A 326 -16.45 -42.51 24.51
CA ALA A 326 -15.67 -42.24 25.71
C ALA A 326 -14.65 -43.35 26.04
N VAL A 327 -15.05 -44.62 25.92
CA VAL A 327 -14.14 -45.77 26.17
C VAL A 327 -13.02 -45.83 25.13
N LYS A 328 -13.37 -45.66 23.85
CA LYS A 328 -12.40 -45.68 22.74
C LYS A 328 -11.41 -44.52 22.84
N GLU A 329 -11.87 -43.31 23.17
CA GLU A 329 -10.99 -42.15 23.38
C GLU A 329 -10.04 -42.37 24.56
N ALA A 330 -10.53 -42.93 25.68
CA ALA A 330 -9.69 -43.26 26.83
C ALA A 330 -8.62 -44.32 26.49
N GLU A 331 -8.95 -45.32 25.66
CA GLU A 331 -7.98 -46.31 25.17
C GLU A 331 -6.89 -45.64 24.30
N LEU A 332 -7.29 -44.75 23.38
CA LEU A 332 -6.35 -44.03 22.52
C LEU A 332 -5.46 -43.05 23.30
N ASP A 333 -5.98 -42.41 24.34
CA ASP A 333 -5.19 -41.58 25.26
C ASP A 333 -4.18 -42.41 26.03
N ALA A 334 -4.58 -43.57 26.56
CA ALA A 334 -3.66 -44.49 27.24
C ALA A 334 -2.56 -45.03 26.29
N GLU A 335 -2.89 -45.31 25.03
CA GLU A 335 -1.89 -45.68 24.01
C GLU A 335 -0.89 -44.55 23.73
N GLN A 336 -1.37 -43.31 23.64
CA GLN A 336 -0.50 -42.15 23.49
C GLN A 336 0.42 -41.97 24.70
N GLU A 337 -0.13 -41.99 25.92
CA GLU A 337 0.66 -41.88 27.16
C GLU A 337 1.75 -42.97 27.23
N LYS A 338 1.40 -44.20 26.86
CA LYS A 338 2.36 -45.30 26.79
C LYS A 338 3.46 -45.04 25.77
N SER A 339 3.11 -44.54 24.58
CA SER A 339 4.09 -44.16 23.55
C SER A 339 5.01 -43.06 24.03
N VAL A 340 4.47 -42.02 24.69
CA VAL A 340 5.27 -40.94 25.30
C VAL A 340 6.23 -41.52 26.32
N HIS A 341 5.75 -42.32 27.28
CA HIS A 341 6.60 -42.91 28.31
C HIS A 341 7.72 -43.80 27.75
N GLN A 342 7.43 -44.58 26.70
CA GLN A 342 8.43 -45.40 26.01
C GLN A 342 9.51 -44.54 25.34
N ASN A 343 9.13 -43.47 24.65
CA ASN A 343 10.08 -42.57 24.00
C ASN A 343 10.89 -41.74 25.01
N GLU A 344 10.27 -41.31 26.13
CA GLU A 344 10.98 -40.65 27.23
C GLU A 344 12.02 -41.58 27.86
N LYS A 345 11.65 -42.83 28.14
CA LYS A 345 12.57 -43.82 28.67
C LYS A 345 13.71 -44.12 27.70
N ALA A 346 13.41 -44.34 26.42
CA ALA A 346 14.44 -44.61 25.41
C ALA A 346 15.41 -43.43 25.25
N LEU A 347 14.91 -42.19 25.32
CA LEU A 347 15.75 -40.99 25.31
C LEU A 347 16.64 -40.92 26.57
N ALA A 348 16.07 -41.11 27.76
CA ALA A 348 16.80 -41.08 29.02
C ALA A 348 17.88 -42.17 29.11
N ASP A 349 17.55 -43.41 28.72
CA ASP A 349 18.49 -44.54 28.69
C ASP A 349 19.66 -44.26 27.72
N TYR A 350 19.38 -43.59 26.59
CA TYR A 350 20.41 -43.20 25.62
C TYR A 350 21.24 -42.01 26.10
N GLU A 351 20.64 -41.00 26.72
CA GLU A 351 21.34 -39.85 27.32
C GLU A 351 22.23 -40.29 28.49
N ALA A 352 21.86 -41.32 29.24
CA ALA A 352 22.68 -41.86 30.33
C ALA A 352 24.06 -42.39 29.88
N THR A 353 24.20 -42.78 28.60
CA THR A 353 25.48 -43.22 28.02
C THR A 353 26.24 -42.09 27.31
N PHE A 354 25.81 -40.83 27.46
CA PHE A 354 26.36 -39.69 26.74
C PHE A 354 27.86 -39.49 26.99
N ASP A 355 28.30 -39.45 28.25
CA ASP A 355 29.70 -39.16 28.59
C ASP A 355 30.66 -40.24 28.05
N GLU A 356 30.27 -41.51 28.08
CA GLU A 356 31.06 -42.61 27.50
C GLU A 356 31.20 -42.46 25.99
N ARG A 357 30.10 -42.17 25.28
CA ARG A 357 30.12 -41.94 23.84
C ARG A 357 30.92 -40.68 23.48
N PHE A 358 30.80 -39.63 24.28
CA PHE A 358 31.52 -38.38 24.10
C PHE A 358 33.03 -38.59 24.24
N VAL A 359 33.49 -39.32 25.26
CA VAL A 359 34.91 -39.65 25.43
C VAL A 359 35.41 -40.48 24.24
N HIS A 360 34.70 -41.55 23.87
CA HIS A 360 35.07 -42.38 22.73
C HIS A 360 35.14 -41.56 21.42
N TRP A 361 34.16 -40.69 21.18
CA TRP A 361 34.16 -39.79 20.03
C TRP A 361 35.35 -38.83 20.08
N SER A 362 35.62 -38.17 21.21
CA SER A 362 36.71 -37.19 21.32
C SER A 362 38.10 -37.77 21.04
N GLN A 363 38.29 -39.07 21.29
CA GLN A 363 39.54 -39.81 21.03
C GLN A 363 39.63 -40.40 19.62
N SER A 364 38.48 -40.68 19.00
CA SER A 364 38.38 -41.31 17.66
C SER A 364 37.93 -40.34 16.57
N ALA A 365 37.75 -39.06 16.92
CA ALA A 365 37.43 -37.99 16.01
C ALA A 365 38.55 -37.89 14.98
N LYS A 366 38.34 -38.52 13.81
CA LYS A 366 39.25 -38.40 12.69
C LYS A 366 39.28 -36.93 12.27
N THR A 367 40.48 -36.36 12.22
CA THR A 367 40.75 -35.23 11.33
C THR A 367 40.43 -35.72 9.93
N GLY A 368 39.26 -35.35 9.40
CA GLY A 368 38.82 -35.69 8.04
C GLY A 368 39.68 -34.94 7.04
N THR A 369 39.06 -34.22 6.10
CA THR A 369 39.80 -33.26 5.30
C THR A 369 40.46 -32.19 6.18
N SER A 370 41.75 -31.95 5.95
CA SER A 370 42.51 -30.86 6.56
C SER A 370 42.12 -29.54 5.90
N TRP A 371 41.53 -28.64 6.67
CA TRP A 371 41.09 -27.33 6.20
C TRP A 371 42.03 -26.24 6.74
N GLU A 372 42.51 -25.38 5.86
CA GLU A 372 43.31 -24.22 6.24
C GLU A 372 42.46 -22.95 6.07
N ALA A 373 42.51 -22.03 7.05
CA ALA A 373 41.84 -20.75 6.93
C ALA A 373 42.46 -19.93 5.78
N MET A 374 41.62 -19.39 4.88
CA MET A 374 42.13 -18.61 3.75
C MET A 374 42.88 -17.35 4.21
N ASP A 375 44.03 -17.06 3.60
CA ASP A 375 44.78 -15.81 3.81
C ASP A 375 44.06 -14.64 3.12
N ILE A 376 43.19 -13.95 3.87
CA ILE A 376 42.33 -12.87 3.36
C ILE A 376 43.10 -11.54 3.31
N ARG A 377 43.10 -10.92 2.14
CA ARG A 377 43.72 -9.60 1.90
C ARG A 377 42.73 -8.45 1.97
N SER A 378 41.53 -8.64 1.44
CA SER A 378 40.48 -7.61 1.52
C SER A 378 39.09 -8.21 1.43
N VAL A 379 38.13 -7.51 2.03
CA VAL A 379 36.71 -7.85 2.00
C VAL A 379 35.92 -6.62 1.57
N SER A 380 34.87 -6.82 0.77
CA SER A 380 33.95 -5.75 0.36
C SER A 380 32.53 -6.26 0.18
N ALA A 381 31.55 -5.37 0.23
CA ALA A 381 30.15 -5.65 -0.05
C ALA A 381 29.64 -4.74 -1.17
N SER A 382 28.68 -5.21 -1.98
CA SER A 382 28.08 -4.42 -3.06
C SER A 382 27.09 -3.34 -2.60
N ASN A 383 26.76 -3.31 -1.31
CA ASN A 383 25.89 -2.31 -0.69
C ASN A 383 26.59 -1.68 0.54
N ASP A 384 25.86 -0.86 1.32
CA ASP A 384 26.40 -0.19 2.52
C ASP A 384 26.66 -1.14 3.73
N THR A 385 26.74 -2.47 3.52
CA THR A 385 27.16 -3.43 4.56
C THR A 385 28.66 -3.28 4.81
N LYS A 386 29.06 -3.17 6.07
CA LYS A 386 30.46 -3.19 6.47
C LYS A 386 30.89 -4.62 6.78
N LEU A 387 31.92 -5.12 6.09
CA LEU A 387 32.57 -6.39 6.42
C LEU A 387 33.82 -6.12 7.26
N VAL A 388 33.91 -6.75 8.43
CA VAL A 388 35.02 -6.60 9.38
C VAL A 388 35.75 -7.93 9.46
N LEU A 389 37.01 -7.95 9.01
CA LEU A 389 37.92 -9.08 9.19
C LEU A 389 38.44 -9.08 10.65
N GLN A 390 38.19 -10.17 11.36
CA GLN A 390 38.61 -10.42 12.74
C GLN A 390 39.82 -11.36 12.76
N ARG A 391 40.31 -11.72 13.97
CA ARG A 391 41.32 -12.77 14.14
C ARG A 391 40.82 -14.11 13.56
N ASP A 392 41.75 -15.00 13.23
CA ASP A 392 41.47 -16.35 12.71
C ASP A 392 40.64 -16.39 11.41
N SER A 393 40.81 -15.37 10.56
CA SER A 393 40.13 -15.20 9.26
C SER A 393 38.60 -15.22 9.33
N VAL A 394 38.03 -14.83 10.46
CA VAL A 394 36.58 -14.67 10.64
C VAL A 394 36.11 -13.32 10.10
N ILE A 395 35.03 -13.31 9.31
CA ILE A 395 34.43 -12.09 8.76
C ILE A 395 33.07 -11.86 9.44
N GLN A 396 32.87 -10.66 9.98
CA GLN A 396 31.60 -10.20 10.54
C GLN A 396 30.97 -9.13 9.64
N ALA A 397 29.70 -9.29 9.30
CA ALA A 397 28.91 -8.31 8.57
C ALA A 397 28.09 -7.44 9.52
N GLU A 398 28.17 -6.11 9.33
CA GLU A 398 27.53 -5.09 10.17
C GLU A 398 26.86 -4.01 9.30
N GLY A 399 26.01 -3.19 9.92
CA GLY A 399 25.39 -2.04 9.26
C GLY A 399 24.11 -2.37 8.50
N LYS A 400 23.91 -1.76 7.33
CA LYS A 400 22.66 -1.87 6.55
C LYS A 400 22.39 -3.32 6.14
N LEU A 401 21.13 -3.74 6.19
CA LEU A 401 20.67 -5.05 5.75
C LEU A 401 19.91 -4.90 4.42
N GLY A 402 20.17 -5.80 3.49
CA GLY A 402 19.63 -5.74 2.13
C GLY A 402 20.21 -6.85 1.26
N LYS A 403 19.72 -6.94 0.02
CA LYS A 403 20.37 -7.74 -1.02
C LYS A 403 21.80 -7.27 -1.21
N THR A 404 22.75 -8.21 -1.26
CA THR A 404 24.17 -7.90 -1.27
C THR A 404 24.98 -9.01 -1.93
N GLU A 405 26.15 -8.63 -2.43
CA GLU A 405 27.26 -9.53 -2.78
C GLU A 405 28.38 -9.28 -1.79
N TYR A 406 28.94 -10.32 -1.18
CA TYR A 406 30.19 -10.22 -0.42
C TYR A 406 31.33 -10.73 -1.29
N VAL A 407 32.40 -9.94 -1.40
CA VAL A 407 33.60 -10.29 -2.17
C VAL A 407 34.76 -10.40 -1.20
N VAL A 408 35.38 -11.57 -1.16
CA VAL A 408 36.56 -11.87 -0.34
C VAL A 408 37.72 -12.16 -1.27
N LEU A 409 38.76 -11.32 -1.20
CA LEU A 409 40.02 -11.50 -1.93
C LEU A 409 41.07 -12.04 -0.96
N GLY A 410 41.70 -13.15 -1.35
CA GLY A 410 42.76 -13.79 -0.59
C GLY A 410 43.95 -14.19 -1.46
N LYS A 411 44.99 -14.73 -0.82
CA LYS A 411 46.14 -15.34 -1.47
C LYS A 411 46.22 -16.83 -1.16
N ALA A 412 46.73 -17.60 -2.11
CA ALA A 412 47.14 -18.98 -1.92
C ALA A 412 48.36 -19.29 -2.81
N GLY A 413 49.06 -20.39 -2.53
CA GLY A 413 50.22 -20.82 -3.30
C GLY A 413 51.00 -21.92 -2.57
N GLY A 414 51.85 -22.63 -3.30
CA GLY A 414 52.69 -23.71 -2.75
C GLY A 414 52.03 -25.10 -2.74
N GLU A 415 50.70 -25.17 -2.66
CA GLU A 415 49.93 -26.42 -2.77
C GLU A 415 48.72 -26.23 -3.69
N ALA A 416 48.17 -27.33 -4.22
CA ALA A 416 47.05 -27.26 -5.15
C ALA A 416 45.73 -27.03 -4.41
N LEU A 417 44.94 -26.03 -4.84
CA LEU A 417 43.61 -25.76 -4.29
C LEU A 417 42.57 -26.72 -4.88
N ARG A 418 41.88 -27.49 -4.03
CA ARG A 418 40.94 -28.53 -4.45
C ARG A 418 39.49 -28.31 -4.00
N ALA A 419 39.27 -27.70 -2.83
CA ALA A 419 37.93 -27.36 -2.38
C ALA A 419 37.93 -26.13 -1.47
N ILE A 420 36.74 -25.55 -1.30
CA ILE A 420 36.48 -24.42 -0.40
C ILE A 420 35.38 -24.83 0.58
N ARG A 421 35.56 -24.47 1.86
CA ARG A 421 34.55 -24.61 2.90
C ARG A 421 34.11 -23.23 3.38
N LEU A 422 32.81 -23.00 3.36
CA LEU A 422 32.14 -21.86 3.97
C LEU A 422 31.57 -22.28 5.32
N GLU A 423 32.08 -21.70 6.40
CA GLU A 423 31.57 -21.87 7.75
C GLU A 423 30.68 -20.68 8.09
N ALA A 424 29.41 -20.92 8.43
CA ALA A 424 28.46 -19.92 8.89
C ALA A 424 28.41 -19.98 10.43
N LEU A 425 28.93 -18.94 11.08
CA LEU A 425 29.27 -18.93 12.49
C LEU A 425 28.21 -18.20 13.32
N ILE A 426 27.96 -18.68 14.53
CA ILE A 426 27.09 -18.01 15.49
C ILE A 426 27.79 -16.83 16.17
N HIS A 427 26.99 -15.87 16.64
CA HIS A 427 27.45 -14.78 17.48
C HIS A 427 26.26 -14.19 18.26
N ASP A 428 26.50 -13.74 19.48
CA ASP A 428 25.48 -13.14 20.37
C ASP A 428 24.90 -11.83 19.83
N THR A 429 25.66 -11.09 19.02
CA THR A 429 25.17 -9.88 18.35
C THR A 429 24.28 -10.16 17.13
N LEU A 430 24.14 -11.42 16.70
CA LEU A 430 23.28 -11.79 15.57
C LEU A 430 21.90 -12.24 16.05
N PRO A 431 20.83 -12.00 15.26
CA PRO A 431 19.48 -12.40 15.65
C PRO A 431 19.38 -13.89 15.98
N LYS A 432 18.69 -14.21 17.09
CA LYS A 432 18.53 -15.59 17.60
C LYS A 432 19.85 -16.35 17.83
N ASN A 433 20.96 -15.63 18.00
CA ASN A 433 22.32 -16.20 18.01
C ASN A 433 22.64 -17.02 16.75
N GLY A 434 21.90 -16.80 15.66
CA GLY A 434 22.03 -17.54 14.41
C GLY A 434 23.17 -17.00 13.53
N PRO A 435 23.56 -17.78 12.49
CA PRO A 435 24.62 -17.35 11.58
C PRO A 435 24.18 -16.30 10.56
N GLY A 436 22.87 -16.02 10.44
CA GLY A 436 22.31 -15.03 9.53
C GLY A 436 21.85 -13.74 10.20
N ARG A 437 21.54 -12.74 9.37
CA ARG A 437 21.12 -11.39 9.80
C ARG A 437 19.60 -11.17 9.72
N ALA A 438 18.83 -12.15 9.25
CA ALA A 438 17.36 -12.06 9.26
C ALA A 438 16.82 -12.14 10.70
N ASP A 439 15.59 -11.65 10.92
CA ASP A 439 14.99 -11.56 12.26
C ASP A 439 14.89 -12.93 12.99
N ASP A 440 14.82 -14.02 12.23
CA ASP A 440 14.81 -15.41 12.70
C ASP A 440 16.21 -16.03 12.85
N GLY A 441 17.29 -15.29 12.54
CA GLY A 441 18.68 -15.78 12.54
C GLY A 441 19.09 -16.56 11.29
N ASN A 442 18.25 -16.60 10.26
CA ASN A 442 18.50 -17.32 9.01
C ASN A 442 19.24 -16.45 7.97
N PHE A 443 19.79 -17.11 6.94
CA PHE A 443 20.34 -16.49 5.74
C PHE A 443 19.93 -17.27 4.49
N VAL A 444 20.07 -16.67 3.31
CA VAL A 444 19.88 -17.38 2.04
C VAL A 444 21.03 -17.03 1.09
N LEU A 445 21.95 -17.97 0.89
CA LEU A 445 23.05 -17.84 -0.08
C LEU A 445 22.56 -18.26 -1.46
N THR A 446 22.32 -17.29 -2.34
CA THR A 446 21.81 -17.55 -3.69
C THR A 446 22.88 -18.07 -4.64
N GLU A 447 24.15 -17.65 -4.51
CA GLU A 447 25.24 -18.13 -5.37
C GLU A 447 26.60 -17.95 -4.69
N ILE A 448 27.52 -18.90 -4.85
CA ILE A 448 28.96 -18.76 -4.59
C ILE A 448 29.75 -18.92 -5.88
N GLU A 449 30.60 -17.94 -6.18
CA GLU A 449 31.49 -17.96 -7.34
C GLU A 449 32.94 -17.82 -6.92
N VAL A 450 33.83 -18.52 -7.60
CA VAL A 450 35.27 -18.52 -7.31
C VAL A 450 36.01 -18.20 -8.60
N ARG A 451 37.00 -17.31 -8.52
CA ARG A 451 37.94 -17.04 -9.60
C ARG A 451 39.34 -16.88 -9.04
N TRP A 452 40.34 -17.15 -9.87
CA TRP A 452 41.75 -17.00 -9.50
C TRP A 452 42.55 -16.29 -10.59
N ALA A 453 43.64 -15.63 -10.20
CA ALA A 453 44.60 -15.03 -11.12
C ALA A 453 46.03 -15.24 -10.57
N PRO A 454 47.01 -15.65 -11.38
CA PRO A 454 48.40 -15.77 -10.95
C PRO A 454 48.98 -14.41 -10.54
N ASP A 455 49.89 -14.37 -9.56
CA ASP A 455 50.53 -13.11 -9.16
C ASP A 455 51.38 -12.49 -10.30
N SER A 456 51.84 -13.30 -11.27
CA SER A 456 52.53 -12.82 -12.48
C SER A 456 51.64 -12.04 -13.45
N ASP A 457 50.32 -12.28 -13.42
CA ASP A 457 49.32 -11.59 -14.26
C ASP A 457 48.01 -11.40 -13.46
N PRO A 458 47.97 -10.42 -12.54
CA PRO A 458 46.89 -10.26 -11.57
C PRO A 458 45.53 -9.85 -12.19
N ASP A 459 45.51 -9.48 -13.46
CA ASP A 459 44.28 -9.12 -14.19
C ASP A 459 43.68 -10.31 -14.96
N ALA A 460 44.43 -11.42 -15.14
CA ALA A 460 44.02 -12.60 -15.88
C ALA A 460 43.11 -13.55 -15.09
N TRP A 461 41.96 -13.05 -14.65
CA TRP A 461 40.99 -13.81 -13.86
C TRP A 461 40.37 -15.00 -14.60
N LYS A 462 40.53 -16.19 -14.02
CA LYS A 462 39.91 -17.44 -14.48
C LYS A 462 38.83 -17.88 -13.50
N LYS A 463 37.58 -18.00 -13.98
CA LYS A 463 36.47 -18.54 -13.18
C LYS A 463 36.65 -20.04 -12.98
N ILE A 464 36.42 -20.51 -11.75
CA ILE A 464 36.45 -21.93 -11.40
C ILE A 464 35.03 -22.45 -11.30
N LYS A 465 34.76 -23.58 -11.95
CA LYS A 465 33.49 -24.28 -11.81
C LYS A 465 33.50 -25.09 -10.53
N LEU A 466 32.50 -24.89 -9.68
CA LEU A 466 32.31 -25.68 -8.46
C LEU A 466 31.41 -26.89 -8.74
N HIS A 467 31.64 -27.99 -8.03
CA HIS A 467 30.78 -29.18 -8.09
C HIS A 467 30.69 -29.88 -6.72
N LYS A 468 29.83 -30.91 -6.64
CA LYS A 468 29.58 -31.72 -5.43
C LYS A 468 29.41 -30.88 -4.15
N PRO A 469 28.44 -29.95 -4.13
CA PRO A 469 28.20 -29.14 -2.95
C PRO A 469 27.64 -30.03 -1.83
N GLN A 470 28.22 -29.96 -0.64
CA GLN A 470 27.72 -30.65 0.54
C GLN A 470 27.51 -29.65 1.67
N ALA A 471 26.48 -29.84 2.48
CA ALA A 471 26.23 -29.04 3.67
C ALA A 471 25.82 -29.95 4.82
N ASP A 472 26.11 -29.52 6.05
CA ASP A 472 25.70 -30.22 7.26
C ASP A 472 24.18 -30.19 7.46
N PHE A 473 23.54 -29.09 7.04
CA PHE A 473 22.08 -28.94 7.01
C PHE A 473 21.62 -28.11 5.80
N SER A 474 20.39 -28.34 5.36
CA SER A 474 19.70 -27.48 4.40
C SER A 474 18.22 -27.41 4.74
N GLN A 475 17.69 -26.20 4.77
CA GLN A 475 16.25 -25.95 4.89
C GLN A 475 15.50 -26.66 3.75
N GLN A 476 14.29 -27.15 4.04
CA GLN A 476 13.43 -27.73 3.02
C GLN A 476 13.21 -26.73 1.87
N ASN A 477 13.44 -27.17 0.64
CA ASN A 477 13.40 -26.38 -0.62
C ASN A 477 14.57 -25.40 -0.84
N PHE A 478 15.54 -25.32 0.06
CA PHE A 478 16.75 -24.49 -0.08
C PHE A 478 18.04 -25.32 0.08
N PRO A 479 18.25 -26.34 -0.79
CA PRO A 479 19.42 -27.21 -0.69
C PRO A 479 20.71 -26.48 -1.11
N VAL A 480 21.84 -26.86 -0.52
CA VAL A 480 23.16 -26.26 -0.83
C VAL A 480 23.53 -26.24 -2.32
N LYS A 481 23.03 -27.20 -3.11
CA LYS A 481 23.26 -27.24 -4.56
C LYS A 481 22.75 -26.02 -5.31
N ASN A 482 21.75 -25.32 -4.75
CA ASN A 482 21.20 -24.11 -5.35
C ASN A 482 22.13 -22.91 -5.18
N ALA A 483 23.18 -23.01 -4.36
CA ALA A 483 24.20 -21.98 -4.25
C ALA A 483 25.26 -22.05 -5.38
N ILE A 484 25.20 -23.03 -6.29
CA ILE A 484 26.11 -23.15 -7.45
C ILE A 484 25.36 -23.43 -8.76
N ASP A 485 24.07 -23.09 -8.83
CA ASP A 485 23.19 -23.44 -9.95
C ASP A 485 23.11 -22.36 -11.06
N GLY A 486 23.73 -21.19 -10.85
CA GLY A 486 23.67 -20.05 -11.75
C GLY A 486 22.50 -19.10 -11.51
N ASN A 487 21.56 -19.43 -10.61
CA ASN A 487 20.38 -18.62 -10.31
C ASN A 487 20.58 -17.75 -9.07
N LYS A 488 21.03 -16.53 -9.34
CA LYS A 488 21.36 -15.50 -8.35
C LYS A 488 20.17 -14.74 -7.76
N SER A 489 18.92 -15.19 -7.85
CA SER A 489 17.77 -14.38 -7.35
C SER A 489 16.50 -15.18 -7.06
N GLY A 490 15.49 -14.51 -6.50
CA GLY A 490 14.15 -15.08 -6.29
C GLY A 490 14.06 -15.95 -5.04
N ASN A 491 13.34 -17.08 -5.14
CA ASN A 491 13.16 -18.04 -4.06
C ASN A 491 14.18 -19.20 -4.19
N ASN A 492 15.46 -18.87 -4.38
CA ASN A 492 16.56 -19.80 -4.61
C ASN A 492 17.68 -19.65 -3.58
N GLY A 493 18.49 -20.68 -3.40
CA GLY A 493 19.72 -20.64 -2.60
C GLY A 493 19.79 -21.70 -1.49
N TRP A 494 20.83 -21.59 -0.68
CA TRP A 494 21.05 -22.40 0.53
C TRP A 494 20.63 -21.64 1.78
N ALA A 495 19.85 -22.28 2.64
CA ALA A 495 19.35 -21.71 3.89
C ALA A 495 19.33 -22.76 5.02
N VAL A 496 19.22 -22.32 6.27
CA VAL A 496 19.43 -23.17 7.45
C VAL A 496 18.25 -23.20 8.45
N SER A 497 17.12 -22.56 8.15
CA SER A 497 15.92 -22.66 9.00
C SER A 497 15.29 -24.07 8.94
N PRO A 498 14.79 -24.64 10.05
CA PRO A 498 14.66 -24.03 11.38
C PRO A 498 15.87 -24.25 12.30
N GLN A 499 16.99 -24.80 11.82
CA GLN A 499 18.21 -25.02 12.62
C GLN A 499 19.03 -23.73 12.80
N VAL A 500 18.35 -22.62 13.09
CA VAL A 500 19.02 -21.35 13.45
C VAL A 500 19.60 -21.44 14.87
N GLY A 501 20.59 -20.59 15.19
CA GLY A 501 21.21 -20.57 16.52
C GLY A 501 22.35 -21.57 16.73
N GLN A 502 22.77 -22.27 15.67
CA GLN A 502 23.90 -23.21 15.68
C GLN A 502 24.84 -22.97 14.48
N TYR A 503 26.04 -23.53 14.59
CA TYR A 503 27.04 -23.52 13.51
C TYR A 503 26.53 -24.32 12.30
N HIS A 504 26.83 -23.83 11.10
CA HIS A 504 26.62 -24.55 9.85
C HIS A 504 27.82 -24.45 8.92
N SER A 505 27.94 -25.41 7.99
CA SER A 505 29.01 -25.37 6.99
C SER A 505 28.60 -26.01 5.68
N ALA A 506 29.11 -25.43 4.59
CA ALA A 506 29.03 -25.99 3.26
C ALA A 506 30.43 -26.14 2.65
N LEU A 507 30.67 -27.21 1.91
CA LEU A 507 31.86 -27.38 1.07
C LEU A 507 31.49 -27.39 -0.41
N PHE A 508 32.43 -26.93 -1.22
CA PHE A 508 32.34 -26.88 -2.67
C PHE A 508 33.68 -27.36 -3.25
N GLU A 509 33.67 -28.51 -3.93
CA GLU A 509 34.86 -29.01 -4.65
C GLU A 509 35.04 -28.21 -5.94
N LEU A 510 36.30 -27.95 -6.30
CA LEU A 510 36.65 -27.36 -7.59
C LEU A 510 36.64 -28.47 -8.65
N ASN A 511 35.95 -28.21 -9.77
CA ASN A 511 35.96 -29.12 -10.92
C ASN A 511 37.35 -29.32 -11.50
N ASP A 512 38.13 -28.24 -11.54
CA ASP A 512 39.51 -28.22 -11.98
C ASP A 512 40.36 -27.62 -10.84
N PRO A 513 41.21 -28.42 -10.17
CA PRO A 513 42.10 -27.91 -9.13
C PRO A 513 43.01 -26.80 -9.64
N VAL A 514 43.29 -25.80 -8.80
CA VAL A 514 44.29 -24.78 -9.13
C VAL A 514 45.65 -25.31 -8.72
N VAL A 515 46.50 -25.61 -9.71
CA VAL A 515 47.89 -26.02 -9.53
C VAL A 515 48.77 -24.92 -10.13
N SER A 516 49.63 -24.30 -9.33
CA SER A 516 50.55 -23.24 -9.77
C SER A 516 51.85 -23.30 -8.97
N ASP A 517 52.99 -23.09 -9.66
CA ASP A 517 54.32 -23.04 -9.05
C ASP A 517 54.63 -21.67 -8.41
N GLU A 518 53.75 -20.69 -8.63
CA GLU A 518 53.80 -19.35 -8.03
C GLU A 518 52.56 -19.08 -7.17
N SER A 519 52.64 -18.07 -6.31
CA SER A 519 51.47 -17.60 -5.56
C SER A 519 50.44 -16.98 -6.50
N TYR A 520 49.18 -17.06 -6.10
CA TYR A 520 48.05 -16.55 -6.87
C TYR A 520 47.00 -15.94 -5.95
N GLN A 521 46.15 -15.10 -6.54
CA GLN A 521 45.03 -14.48 -5.87
C GLN A 521 43.77 -15.29 -6.10
N ILE A 522 42.93 -15.37 -5.08
CA ILE A 522 41.62 -16.02 -5.14
C ILE A 522 40.57 -14.97 -4.77
N GLU A 523 39.52 -14.86 -5.59
CA GLU A 523 38.31 -14.15 -5.23
C GLU A 523 37.17 -15.14 -5.02
N ILE A 524 36.51 -15.02 -3.86
CA ILE A 524 35.27 -15.73 -3.55
C ILE A 524 34.16 -14.70 -3.41
N LYS A 525 33.13 -14.83 -4.24
CA LYS A 525 31.95 -13.98 -4.24
C LYS A 525 30.73 -14.74 -3.71
N LEU A 526 30.09 -14.21 -2.67
CA LEU A 526 28.86 -14.73 -2.07
C LEU A 526 27.68 -13.82 -2.42
N THR A 527 26.81 -14.25 -3.33
CA THR A 527 25.62 -13.50 -3.76
C THR A 527 24.42 -13.87 -2.89
N GLN A 528 23.70 -12.87 -2.37
CA GLN A 528 22.61 -13.05 -1.40
C GLN A 528 21.41 -12.18 -1.79
N HIS A 529 20.75 -12.56 -2.89
CA HIS A 529 19.72 -11.78 -3.57
C HIS A 529 18.31 -12.40 -3.44
N TYR A 530 18.08 -13.11 -2.34
CA TYR A 530 16.77 -13.66 -2.01
C TYR A 530 15.68 -12.58 -1.96
N GLN A 531 14.46 -12.92 -2.37
CA GLN A 531 13.35 -11.96 -2.50
C GLN A 531 13.01 -11.19 -1.21
N GLY A 532 13.20 -11.81 -0.05
CA GLY A 532 13.18 -11.10 1.23
C GLY A 532 14.49 -10.34 1.41
N ASN A 533 14.46 -9.02 1.38
CA ASN A 533 15.64 -8.14 1.50
C ASN A 533 16.35 -8.18 2.88
N LYS A 534 16.23 -9.28 3.63
CA LYS A 534 16.73 -9.44 5.01
C LYS A 534 17.66 -10.65 5.20
N TYR A 535 17.82 -11.51 4.20
CA TYR A 535 18.48 -12.81 4.37
C TYR A 535 19.93 -12.78 3.89
N ALA A 536 20.82 -12.21 4.70
CA ALA A 536 22.26 -12.22 4.48
C ALA A 536 23.00 -12.91 5.64
N ILE A 537 24.12 -13.58 5.35
CA ILE A 537 25.04 -14.20 6.30
C ILE A 537 25.62 -13.10 7.20
N GLY A 538 25.61 -13.35 8.51
CA GLY A 538 26.07 -12.41 9.52
C GLY A 538 27.54 -12.58 9.89
N ARG A 539 27.98 -13.82 10.09
CA ARG A 539 29.37 -14.12 10.46
C ARG A 539 29.80 -15.40 9.78
N PHE A 540 30.98 -15.40 9.16
CA PHE A 540 31.47 -16.55 8.42
C PHE A 540 32.98 -16.64 8.35
N ARG A 541 33.48 -17.82 7.96
CA ARG A 541 34.89 -18.07 7.65
C ARG A 541 34.97 -18.87 6.36
N LEU A 542 35.99 -18.58 5.55
CA LEU A 542 36.32 -19.33 4.34
C LEU A 542 37.63 -20.09 4.57
N SER A 543 37.61 -21.38 4.29
CA SER A 543 38.77 -22.26 4.38
C SER A 543 39.00 -22.98 3.06
N ILE A 544 40.25 -23.36 2.80
CA ILE A 544 40.70 -24.06 1.61
C ILE A 544 41.36 -25.38 1.98
N THR A 545 41.46 -26.31 1.03
CA THR A 545 42.18 -27.58 1.23
C THR A 545 42.93 -27.99 -0.02
N SER A 546 44.05 -28.67 0.19
CA SER A 546 44.89 -29.32 -0.81
C SER A 546 44.80 -30.84 -0.77
N ASP A 547 44.02 -31.43 0.15
CA ASP A 547 43.92 -32.87 0.33
C ASP A 547 43.42 -33.59 -0.94
N GLU A 548 44.01 -34.75 -1.23
CA GLU A 548 43.60 -35.64 -2.32
C GLU A 548 42.60 -36.69 -1.83
N GLY A 549 41.66 -37.09 -2.70
CA GLY A 549 40.70 -38.15 -2.41
C GLY A 549 39.29 -37.62 -2.09
N GLU A 550 38.59 -38.31 -1.18
CA GLU A 550 37.23 -37.94 -0.77
C GLU A 550 37.29 -36.76 0.20
N ILE A 551 36.82 -35.59 -0.25
CA ILE A 551 36.77 -34.36 0.54
C ILE A 551 35.45 -34.31 1.33
N ASP A 552 35.54 -34.15 2.64
CA ASP A 552 34.41 -34.02 3.54
C ASP A 552 34.39 -32.67 4.29
N LEU A 553 33.28 -32.37 4.98
CA LEU A 553 33.13 -31.13 5.75
C LEU A 553 34.12 -31.02 6.91
N GLY A 554 34.70 -32.15 7.32
CA GLY A 554 35.59 -32.28 8.46
C GLY A 554 34.96 -31.83 9.78
N ILE A 555 35.86 -31.45 10.67
CA ILE A 555 35.55 -30.83 11.95
C ILE A 555 35.74 -29.30 11.77
N PRO A 556 34.85 -28.45 12.35
CA PRO A 556 35.04 -27.00 12.34
C PRO A 556 36.40 -26.66 12.94
N LEU A 557 37.10 -25.65 12.40
CA LEU A 557 38.44 -25.31 12.91
C LEU A 557 38.43 -24.91 14.39
N SER A 558 37.32 -24.36 14.87
CA SER A 558 37.13 -24.05 16.29
C SER A 558 37.11 -25.32 17.15
N ILE A 559 36.47 -26.39 16.69
CA ILE A 559 36.42 -27.68 17.39
C ILE A 559 37.75 -28.43 17.25
N ASP A 560 38.37 -28.39 16.07
CA ASP A 560 39.68 -28.99 15.80
C ASP A 560 40.76 -28.41 16.71
N SER A 561 40.80 -27.06 16.86
CA SER A 561 41.72 -26.39 17.79
C SER A 561 41.52 -26.79 19.26
N ILE A 562 40.29 -27.10 19.68
CA ILE A 562 40.01 -27.58 21.05
C ILE A 562 40.41 -29.05 21.20
N LEU A 563 40.18 -29.88 20.17
CA LEU A 563 40.59 -31.29 20.16
C LEU A 563 42.11 -31.45 20.20
N ALA A 564 42.86 -30.50 19.64
CA ALA A 564 44.32 -30.46 19.67
C ALA A 564 44.92 -30.18 21.07
N LEU A 565 44.16 -29.58 21.99
CA LEU A 565 44.56 -29.40 23.39
C LEU A 565 44.41 -30.71 24.18
N ASN A 566 45.30 -30.94 25.15
CA ASN A 566 45.11 -32.05 26.09
C ASN A 566 43.84 -31.83 26.92
N ALA A 567 43.20 -32.91 27.37
CA ALA A 567 41.90 -32.83 28.03
C ALA A 567 41.93 -31.99 29.33
N ASP A 568 43.06 -31.93 30.02
CA ASP A 568 43.33 -31.13 31.22
C ASP A 568 43.67 -29.66 30.93
N GLU A 569 43.90 -29.30 29.67
CA GLU A 569 44.20 -27.93 29.22
C GLU A 569 42.97 -27.18 28.68
N ARG A 570 41.82 -27.86 28.58
CA ARG A 570 40.57 -27.28 28.04
C ARG A 570 39.81 -26.52 29.14
N SER A 571 39.29 -25.33 28.82
CA SER A 571 38.37 -24.59 29.70
C SER A 571 36.99 -25.24 29.74
N ASP A 572 36.17 -24.89 30.74
CA ASP A 572 34.79 -25.37 30.85
C ASP A 572 33.95 -25.00 29.62
N GLU A 573 34.16 -23.80 29.05
CA GLU A 573 33.47 -23.37 27.81
C GLU A 573 33.91 -24.19 26.58
N GLN A 574 35.19 -24.55 26.50
CA GLN A 574 35.72 -25.40 25.44
C GLN A 574 35.17 -26.83 25.54
N GLN A 575 35.13 -27.37 26.76
CA GLN A 575 34.52 -28.68 27.07
C GLN A 575 33.04 -28.70 26.67
N GLN A 576 32.29 -27.66 27.03
CA GLN A 576 30.88 -27.53 26.68
C GLN A 576 30.67 -27.40 25.18
N SER A 577 31.53 -26.65 24.48
CA SER A 577 31.47 -26.51 23.02
C SER A 577 31.66 -27.84 22.30
N LEU A 578 32.58 -28.70 22.78
CA LEU A 578 32.74 -30.06 22.27
C LEU A 578 31.50 -30.93 22.52
N LYS A 579 30.93 -30.88 23.74
CA LYS A 579 29.73 -31.67 24.08
C LYS A 579 28.53 -31.28 23.21
N THR A 580 28.27 -29.98 23.07
CA THR A 580 27.19 -29.48 22.20
C THR A 580 27.40 -29.84 20.73
N PHE A 581 28.65 -29.77 20.24
CA PHE A 581 28.97 -30.21 18.88
C PHE A 581 28.71 -31.71 18.67
N PHE A 582 29.07 -32.54 19.66
CA PHE A 582 28.82 -33.98 19.63
C PHE A 582 27.32 -34.31 19.66
N GLU A 583 26.55 -33.68 20.56
CA GLU A 583 25.09 -33.84 20.65
C GLU A 583 24.39 -33.56 19.31
N GLY A 584 24.79 -32.49 18.61
CA GLY A 584 24.23 -32.11 17.32
C GLY A 584 24.53 -33.09 16.17
N ARG A 585 25.50 -34.00 16.34
CA ARG A 585 25.88 -35.02 15.33
C ARG A 585 25.48 -36.43 15.73
N ASP A 586 25.02 -36.64 16.96
CA ASP A 586 24.49 -37.92 17.43
C ASP A 586 23.13 -38.19 16.77
N LYS A 587 23.17 -38.87 15.62
CA LYS A 587 21.98 -39.21 14.81
C LYS A 587 20.93 -39.95 15.62
N GLN A 588 21.33 -40.81 16.55
CA GLN A 588 20.42 -41.60 17.34
C GLN A 588 19.73 -40.73 18.41
N LEU A 589 20.49 -39.83 19.06
CA LEU A 589 19.93 -38.85 20.01
C LEU A 589 18.88 -37.96 19.32
N LEU A 590 19.19 -37.45 18.14
CA LEU A 590 18.26 -36.62 17.36
C LEU A 590 17.00 -37.39 16.92
N GLN A 591 17.13 -38.66 16.56
CA GLN A 591 16.00 -39.52 16.22
C GLN A 591 15.07 -39.75 17.43
N LEU A 592 15.64 -40.02 18.61
CA LEU A 592 14.89 -40.22 19.85
C LEU A 592 14.17 -38.94 20.29
N LYS A 593 14.84 -37.79 20.25
CA LYS A 593 14.21 -36.48 20.51
C LYS A 593 13.03 -36.21 19.57
N LYS A 594 13.20 -36.49 18.27
CA LYS A 594 12.12 -36.33 17.29
C LYS A 594 10.96 -37.30 17.52
N ALA A 595 11.24 -38.55 17.89
CA ALA A 595 10.22 -39.55 18.18
C ALA A 595 9.38 -39.15 19.41
N LEU A 596 10.02 -38.61 20.45
CA LEU A 596 9.34 -38.07 21.62
C LEU A 596 8.44 -36.87 21.28
N GLU A 597 8.95 -35.92 20.48
CA GLU A 597 8.16 -34.78 20.01
C GLU A 597 6.93 -35.22 19.22
N VAL A 598 7.05 -36.24 18.37
CA VAL A 598 5.92 -36.81 17.62
C VAL A 598 4.92 -37.47 18.57
N ALA A 599 5.37 -38.23 19.56
CA ALA A 599 4.51 -38.89 20.54
C ALA A 599 3.73 -37.89 21.41
N LYS A 600 4.30 -36.72 21.71
CA LYS A 600 3.68 -35.65 22.51
C LYS A 600 2.66 -34.80 21.77
N LYS A 601 2.52 -34.93 20.44
CA LYS A 601 1.54 -34.14 19.68
C LYS A 601 0.11 -34.51 20.06
N PRO A 602 -0.80 -33.54 20.30
CA PRO A 602 -2.21 -33.84 20.59
C PRO A 602 -2.83 -34.72 19.51
N ARG A 603 -3.63 -35.72 19.92
CA ARG A 603 -4.39 -36.53 18.96
C ARG A 603 -5.42 -35.65 18.23
N PRO A 604 -5.66 -35.91 16.93
CA PRO A 604 -6.78 -35.29 16.24
C PRO A 604 -8.10 -35.73 16.90
N GLU A 605 -9.00 -34.77 17.09
CA GLU A 605 -10.34 -35.04 17.62
C GLU A 605 -11.15 -35.89 16.62
N ASP A 606 -12.09 -36.69 17.14
CA ASP A 606 -12.97 -37.51 16.31
C ASP A 606 -13.72 -36.64 15.26
N PRO A 607 -13.74 -37.04 13.98
CA PRO A 607 -14.36 -36.26 12.91
C PRO A 607 -15.86 -35.96 13.14
N GLN A 608 -16.58 -36.88 13.79
CA GLN A 608 -18.00 -36.72 14.07
C GLN A 608 -18.22 -35.80 15.27
N VAL A 609 -17.35 -35.82 16.28
CA VAL A 609 -17.35 -34.79 17.35
C VAL A 609 -17.15 -33.41 16.75
N THR A 610 -16.17 -33.26 15.86
CA THR A 610 -15.89 -31.99 15.16
C THR A 610 -17.13 -31.50 14.41
N LYS A 611 -17.83 -32.39 13.69
CA LYS A 611 -19.06 -32.07 12.96
C LYS A 611 -20.21 -31.66 13.88
N LEU A 612 -20.39 -32.35 15.02
CA LEU A 612 -21.45 -32.05 15.99
C LEU A 612 -21.19 -30.74 16.73
N LYS A 613 -19.94 -30.44 17.10
CA LYS A 613 -19.54 -29.12 17.63
C LYS A 613 -19.83 -28.00 16.64
N ALA A 614 -19.45 -28.17 15.37
CA ALA A 614 -19.73 -27.18 14.33
C ALA A 614 -21.24 -26.97 14.12
N ARG A 615 -22.04 -28.03 14.18
CA ARG A 615 -23.51 -27.92 14.16
C ARG A 615 -24.04 -27.14 15.36
N LEU A 616 -23.56 -27.45 16.57
CA LEU A 616 -23.96 -26.75 17.80
C LEU A 616 -23.61 -25.26 17.72
N GLU A 617 -22.40 -24.93 17.28
CA GLU A 617 -21.96 -23.55 17.09
C GLU A 617 -22.88 -22.79 16.11
N LEU A 618 -23.17 -23.40 14.95
CA LEU A 618 -24.04 -22.81 13.94
C LEU A 618 -25.45 -22.53 14.49
N VAL A 619 -26.06 -23.49 15.20
CA VAL A 619 -27.42 -23.33 15.71
C VAL A 619 -27.50 -22.47 16.98
N SER A 620 -26.37 -22.18 17.64
CA SER A 620 -26.30 -21.33 18.84
C SER A 620 -26.14 -19.85 18.53
N GLN A 621 -25.99 -19.49 17.26
CA GLN A 621 -25.91 -18.09 16.85
C GLN A 621 -27.19 -17.34 17.19
N PRO A 622 -27.10 -16.08 17.68
CA PRO A 622 -28.27 -15.31 18.05
C PRO A 622 -29.20 -15.11 16.84
N LEU A 623 -30.51 -15.16 17.10
CA LEU A 623 -31.51 -14.90 16.06
C LEU A 623 -31.36 -13.46 15.54
N PRO A 624 -31.38 -13.24 14.23
CA PRO A 624 -31.38 -11.89 13.68
C PRO A 624 -32.66 -11.16 14.08
N VAL A 625 -32.53 -9.87 14.37
CA VAL A 625 -33.68 -8.99 14.58
C VAL A 625 -34.44 -8.86 13.26
N ASP A 626 -35.77 -8.89 13.33
CA ASP A 626 -36.62 -8.65 12.17
C ASP A 626 -36.29 -7.31 11.48
N THR A 627 -36.16 -7.34 10.15
CA THR A 627 -35.75 -6.19 9.34
C THR A 627 -36.75 -5.05 9.43
N THR A 628 -38.04 -5.36 9.42
CA THR A 628 -39.13 -4.36 9.47
C THR A 628 -39.16 -3.70 10.84
N LEU A 629 -39.04 -4.49 11.92
CA LEU A 629 -38.94 -3.97 13.28
C LEU A 629 -37.73 -3.05 13.45
N LYS A 630 -36.58 -3.46 12.91
CA LYS A 630 -35.36 -2.64 12.93
C LYS A 630 -35.53 -1.32 12.17
N GLN A 631 -36.20 -1.34 11.02
CA GLN A 631 -36.48 -0.14 10.23
C GLN A 631 -37.44 0.80 10.96
N LEU A 632 -38.55 0.30 11.50
CA LEU A 632 -39.54 1.10 12.23
C LEU A 632 -38.94 1.72 13.49
N ARG A 633 -38.13 0.97 14.26
CA ARG A 633 -37.42 1.52 15.43
C ARG A 633 -36.46 2.64 15.03
N ARG A 634 -35.67 2.44 13.97
CA ARG A 634 -34.78 3.50 13.45
C ARG A 634 -35.58 4.73 13.01
N ALA A 635 -36.70 4.53 12.31
CA ALA A 635 -37.55 5.63 11.87
C ALA A 635 -38.15 6.40 13.05
N PHE A 636 -38.59 5.69 14.09
CA PHE A 636 -39.09 6.27 15.33
C PHE A 636 -38.01 7.05 16.07
N ASP A 637 -36.79 6.51 16.18
CA ASP A 637 -35.67 7.21 16.82
C ASP A 637 -35.32 8.50 16.08
N LEU A 638 -35.30 8.47 14.74
CA LEU A 638 -35.04 9.66 13.91
C LEU A 638 -36.15 10.70 14.05
N SER A 639 -37.41 10.30 13.93
CA SER A 639 -38.54 11.22 14.05
C SER A 639 -38.64 11.83 15.46
N SER A 640 -38.31 11.04 16.50
CA SER A 640 -38.20 11.52 17.89
C SER A 640 -37.15 12.62 18.08
N GLN A 641 -36.09 12.65 17.27
CA GLN A 641 -35.14 13.76 17.28
C GLN A 641 -35.66 14.97 16.50
N GLN A 642 -36.31 14.73 15.36
CA GLN A 642 -36.86 15.79 14.50
C GLN A 642 -37.91 16.64 15.21
N ILE A 643 -38.80 16.02 16.00
CA ILE A 643 -39.85 16.72 16.75
C ILE A 643 -39.31 17.63 17.87
N LYS A 644 -38.07 17.42 18.35
CA LYS A 644 -37.48 18.30 19.37
C LYS A 644 -37.21 19.70 18.83
N ASN A 645 -37.03 19.83 17.51
CA ASN A 645 -36.77 21.09 16.83
C ASN A 645 -37.59 21.18 15.53
N THR A 646 -38.90 20.87 15.58
CA THR A 646 -39.81 20.79 14.41
C THR A 646 -39.58 21.90 13.38
N ARG A 647 -39.52 23.14 13.86
CA ARG A 647 -39.38 24.33 13.01
C ARG A 647 -38.02 24.42 12.31
N LEU A 648 -36.94 24.01 12.98
CA LEU A 648 -35.62 23.95 12.38
C LEU A 648 -35.54 22.83 11.35
N THR A 649 -36.05 21.65 11.70
CA THR A 649 -36.12 20.49 10.80
C THR A 649 -36.88 20.85 9.52
N ALA A 650 -38.05 21.50 9.62
CA ALA A 650 -38.81 21.93 8.46
C ALA A 650 -38.04 22.92 7.57
N ALA A 651 -37.34 23.88 8.17
CA ALA A 651 -36.52 24.83 7.41
C ALA A 651 -35.30 24.18 6.75
N GLN A 652 -34.70 23.18 7.39
CA GLN A 652 -33.64 22.34 6.83
C GLN A 652 -34.16 21.52 5.64
N ASP A 653 -35.36 20.95 5.73
CA ASP A 653 -36.01 20.22 4.63
C ASP A 653 -36.30 21.14 3.43
N VAL A 654 -36.80 22.37 3.69
CA VAL A 654 -37.00 23.37 2.63
C VAL A 654 -35.66 23.75 1.99
N ALA A 655 -34.63 24.02 2.79
CA ALA A 655 -33.29 24.33 2.27
C ALA A 655 -32.71 23.18 1.44
N TRP A 656 -32.89 21.94 1.89
CA TRP A 656 -32.50 20.74 1.15
C TRP A 656 -33.22 20.64 -0.19
N ALA A 657 -34.53 20.89 -0.22
CA ALA A 657 -35.31 20.85 -1.46
C ALA A 657 -34.88 21.95 -2.45
N LEU A 658 -34.51 23.13 -1.95
CA LEU A 658 -34.01 24.24 -2.77
C LEU A 658 -32.62 23.96 -3.33
N ILE A 659 -31.71 23.39 -2.53
CA ILE A 659 -30.35 23.00 -2.96
C ILE A 659 -30.40 21.87 -4.01
N ASN A 660 -31.35 20.94 -3.87
CA ASN A 660 -31.55 19.85 -4.83
C ASN A 660 -32.42 20.25 -6.04
N ASN A 661 -32.76 21.53 -6.18
CA ASN A 661 -33.51 22.05 -7.32
C ASN A 661 -32.59 22.25 -8.54
N PRO A 662 -33.04 21.92 -9.77
CA PRO A 662 -32.29 22.23 -10.98
C PRO A 662 -31.83 23.70 -11.08
N SER A 663 -32.62 24.66 -10.60
CA SER A 663 -32.25 26.08 -10.61
C SER A 663 -31.07 26.42 -9.69
N PHE A 664 -30.75 25.58 -8.70
CA PHE A 664 -29.54 25.74 -7.89
C PHE A 664 -28.33 25.07 -8.55
N LEU A 665 -28.55 23.87 -9.09
CA LEU A 665 -27.48 23.05 -9.69
C LEU A 665 -26.97 23.64 -11.01
N PHE A 666 -27.89 24.15 -11.81
CA PHE A 666 -27.64 24.86 -13.04
C PHE A 666 -27.86 26.34 -12.75
N ASN A 667 -26.84 27.18 -12.95
CA ASN A 667 -26.90 28.62 -12.64
C ASN A 667 -27.97 29.32 -13.50
N HIS A 668 -29.23 29.23 -13.04
CA HIS A 668 -30.46 29.62 -13.73
C HIS A 668 -31.08 30.86 -13.09
#